data_AF-A0A532THQ3-F1
#
_entry.id   AF-A0A532THQ3-F1
#
_cell.length_a   1.000
_cell.length_b   1.000
_cell.length_c   1.000
_cell.angle_alpha   90.00
_cell.angle_beta   90.00
_cell.angle_gamma   90.00
#
_symmetry.space_group_name_H-M   'P 1'
#
loop_
_entity.id
_entity.type
_entity.pdbx_description
1 polymer ?
#
loop_
_entity_poly.entity_id
_entity_poly.type
_entity_poly.pdbx_seq_one_letter_code
_entity_poly.pdbx_strand_id
1 'polypeptide(L)'
;MKERDITKNNLIENCKLHLNDFCNTLQGYDDSKEYIKFIKTNILLFLEELSKKRDVDNYFNSSFINNYLSKTIPIKFPDYSKNKIIKIQVILKKFINYLTMQKILNTKINQEIFRNLYNKTKLKKELDKNSNLNNNMITNLNFIKRKEIIQIKNDIINFSLNLNEYFNDELKFNQVIYYFEKKPEKLVVDAILELFKTIDDSIFFKILFFIDTFLKIDLLPSRIVKIITLKSKQDIYFFRLLILYQTFFNSGYVLEKTFPELIKDLNVDEESFFKYVASAFNYIDEGQITSLFENVNNQEEIEDILDVEKFINDIIPFNENTPYLNVDDYEFFKLPKGINLELQKHINFLNTISNSYLQKIKFINSSWGNFKDYFSSNQEKSLIKEAKKLYYKGKFQKALFFINKLLKIRSDSAVALYFKGKLLGEQKKYYNAIKYHLKSLNIDPYKIETYMDLSFLLEIGGYFHSSALLTSLLLRFCPFDFNFHMQLAISSCQILKPFKNCLWLAGSLNPGRLINFLTRFWFYERIKPRDSLKNIGISPNEINELLNSAESIVLNALKVVRLQGTKYKDEKFIDNLNARLENSQYFFPNNEDHIMKNWFAYELTILLAHNFYESYNKNNLNLSYLILSEEFIMLCFELSKITSDQILNTLVKRKNTFSFEIDTETILENEKLKKNPIFEFFCFFISIDAIAAILIDTVTKLITECDTCPNRCLRKPFKWCVAFYILEKVNNDSNNYSNVIQFIDYLNNDFEIFLEDKGLQEKTIDKKVENVEFFLTYLINIIKNKEDTFIEHNLERYINSDVISKFLGYYIIKNKIILTQTSMKEMCRSLKTFISFLYNEYGYFDKVSFSNLNKVLNSSEFFIKRLKSYQECFAKEKNQEIS
;
A
#
# COMPACT_ATOMS: atom_id res chain seq x y z
N MET A 1 62.33 37.70 4.49
CA MET A 1 62.90 36.38 4.84
C MET A 1 63.72 36.52 6.12
N LYS A 2 63.22 36.01 7.24
CA LYS A 2 63.99 35.74 8.47
C LYS A 2 63.52 34.39 8.97
N GLU A 3 64.49 33.54 9.26
CA GLU A 3 64.35 32.15 9.67
C GLU A 3 63.38 31.98 10.85
N ARG A 4 62.41 31.09 10.67
CA ARG A 4 61.64 30.48 11.76
C ARG A 4 61.60 28.97 11.55
N ASP A 5 62.03 28.28 12.59
CA ASP A 5 61.49 27.01 13.10
C ASP A 5 61.59 25.75 12.21
N ILE A 6 62.78 25.13 12.19
CA ILE A 6 62.92 23.69 11.96
C ILE A 6 63.71 23.12 13.14
N THR A 7 63.03 22.50 14.11
CA THR A 7 63.56 21.49 15.07
C THR A 7 62.49 21.06 16.09
N LYS A 8 61.29 20.67 15.64
CA LYS A 8 60.21 20.18 16.55
C LYS A 8 59.66 18.77 16.24
N ASN A 9 60.01 18.15 15.11
CA ASN A 9 59.31 16.97 14.58
C ASN A 9 60.13 15.68 14.41
N ASN A 10 61.45 15.67 14.61
CA ASN A 10 62.29 14.54 14.15
C ASN A 10 61.99 13.22 14.90
N LEU A 11 61.84 13.24 16.23
CA LEU A 11 61.61 12.01 17.00
C LEU A 11 60.21 11.39 16.74
N ILE A 12 59.16 12.20 16.65
CA ILE A 12 57.78 11.70 16.45
C ILE A 12 57.60 11.13 15.05
N GLU A 13 58.14 11.81 14.03
CA GLU A 13 58.09 11.32 12.65
C GLU A 13 58.86 10.02 12.52
N ASN A 14 60.06 9.92 13.12
CA ASN A 14 60.82 8.67 13.16
C ASN A 14 60.04 7.55 13.89
N CYS A 15 59.40 7.83 15.02
CA CYS A 15 58.56 6.84 15.70
C CYS A 15 57.37 6.39 14.85
N LYS A 16 56.73 7.29 14.09
CA LYS A 16 55.61 6.95 13.19
C LYS A 16 56.07 6.10 12.00
N LEU A 17 57.24 6.39 11.42
CA LEU A 17 57.83 5.60 10.34
C LEU A 17 58.07 4.15 10.79
N HIS A 18 58.64 3.99 11.98
CA HIS A 18 59.00 2.69 12.54
C HIS A 18 57.81 1.91 13.17
N LEU A 19 56.61 2.49 13.23
CA LEU A 19 55.42 1.85 13.81
C LEU A 19 54.97 0.63 12.99
N ASN A 20 55.01 0.72 11.66
CA ASN A 20 54.60 -0.39 10.80
C ASN A 20 55.56 -1.58 10.95
N ASP A 21 56.86 -1.30 10.96
CA ASP A 21 57.89 -2.33 11.14
C ASP A 21 57.81 -2.98 12.52
N PHE A 22 57.59 -2.20 13.57
CA PHE A 22 57.33 -2.73 14.91
C PHE A 22 56.14 -3.69 14.93
N CYS A 23 55.03 -3.33 14.29
CA CYS A 23 53.86 -4.22 14.22
C CYS A 23 54.17 -5.53 13.47
N ASN A 24 55.05 -5.47 12.46
CA ASN A 24 55.49 -6.66 11.72
C ASN A 24 56.39 -7.55 12.59
N THR A 25 57.24 -6.99 13.47
CA THR A 25 58.04 -7.79 14.43
C THR A 25 57.21 -8.55 15.46
N LEU A 26 55.94 -8.19 15.64
CA LEU A 26 55.00 -8.87 16.52
C LEU A 26 54.17 -9.96 15.81
N GLN A 27 54.30 -10.14 14.49
CA GLN A 27 53.57 -11.15 13.70
C GLN A 27 54.14 -12.58 13.85
N GLY A 28 54.39 -13.02 15.07
CA GLY A 28 54.71 -14.42 15.39
C GLY A 28 53.51 -15.12 16.03
N TYR A 29 52.84 -15.98 15.26
CA TYR A 29 51.78 -16.93 15.64
C TYR A 29 50.65 -16.43 16.59
N ASP A 30 49.44 -16.32 16.03
CA ASP A 30 48.11 -16.22 16.68
C ASP A 30 47.59 -14.89 17.26
N ASP A 31 48.15 -13.73 16.90
CA ASP A 31 47.50 -12.45 17.22
C ASP A 31 46.53 -12.00 16.12
N SER A 32 45.23 -11.99 16.45
CA SER A 32 44.13 -11.61 15.54
C SER A 32 44.35 -10.22 14.90
N LYS A 33 43.86 -9.99 13.68
CA LYS A 33 43.90 -8.66 13.01
C LYS A 33 43.41 -7.51 13.91
N GLU A 34 42.53 -7.82 14.86
CA GLU A 34 42.04 -6.88 15.88
C GLU A 34 43.11 -6.48 16.89
N TYR A 35 44.00 -7.38 17.29
CA TYR A 35 45.09 -7.10 18.21
C TYR A 35 46.15 -6.17 17.59
N ILE A 36 46.52 -6.39 16.31
CA ILE A 36 47.43 -5.49 15.59
C ILE A 36 46.82 -4.10 15.43
N LYS A 37 45.52 -4.03 15.10
CA LYS A 37 44.77 -2.77 15.04
C LYS A 37 44.76 -2.06 16.40
N PHE A 38 44.58 -2.82 17.48
CA PHE A 38 44.64 -2.31 18.85
C PHE A 38 46.01 -1.72 19.18
N ILE A 39 47.11 -2.39 18.83
CA ILE A 39 48.49 -1.90 19.04
C ILE A 39 48.73 -0.59 18.28
N LYS A 40 48.45 -0.56 16.96
CA LYS A 40 48.67 0.63 16.12
C LYS A 40 47.92 1.84 16.68
N THR A 41 46.64 1.64 17.03
CA THR A 41 45.79 2.71 17.54
C THR A 41 46.37 3.32 18.82
N ASN A 42 46.80 2.49 19.78
CA ASN A 42 47.26 2.99 21.07
C ASN A 42 48.65 3.63 21.03
N ILE A 43 49.55 3.17 20.15
CA ILE A 43 50.85 3.83 19.96
C ILE A 43 50.66 5.18 19.28
N LEU A 44 49.79 5.28 18.27
CA LEU A 44 49.48 6.57 17.63
C LEU A 44 48.89 7.57 18.63
N LEU A 45 47.96 7.13 19.47
CA LEU A 45 47.39 7.96 20.53
C LEU A 45 48.43 8.43 21.55
N PHE A 46 49.42 7.60 21.86
CA PHE A 46 50.54 7.98 22.72
C PHE A 46 51.43 9.05 22.05
N LEU A 47 51.77 8.86 20.78
CA LEU A 47 52.57 9.81 20.00
C LEU A 47 51.85 11.16 19.78
N GLU A 48 50.53 11.14 19.60
CA GLU A 48 49.70 12.36 19.53
C GLU A 48 49.67 13.14 20.86
N GLU A 49 49.72 12.44 22.00
CA GLU A 49 49.82 13.12 23.29
C GLU A 49 51.22 13.67 23.53
N LEU A 50 52.25 12.95 23.10
CA LEU A 50 53.64 13.40 23.17
C LEU A 50 53.87 14.65 22.30
N SER A 51 53.25 14.72 21.11
CA SER A 51 53.39 15.84 20.17
C SER A 51 52.84 17.17 20.68
N LYS A 52 52.09 17.17 21.79
CA LYS A 52 51.60 18.39 22.43
C LYS A 52 52.66 19.08 23.31
N LYS A 53 53.78 18.43 23.59
CA LYS A 53 54.88 19.01 24.37
C LYS A 53 55.82 19.80 23.47
N ARG A 54 56.29 20.97 23.95
CA ARG A 54 57.16 21.87 23.17
C ARG A 54 58.55 21.28 22.90
N ASP A 55 59.02 20.39 23.77
CA ASP A 55 60.35 19.78 23.72
C ASP A 55 60.22 18.25 23.82
N VAL A 56 60.01 17.59 22.69
CA VAL A 56 59.58 16.19 22.68
C VAL A 56 60.66 15.24 23.21
N ASP A 57 61.92 15.53 22.90
CA ASP A 57 63.06 14.68 23.27
C ASP A 57 63.28 14.67 24.79
N ASN A 58 63.10 15.82 25.46
CA ASN A 58 63.21 15.91 26.92
C ASN A 58 61.99 15.35 27.66
N TYR A 59 60.83 15.28 27.02
CA TYR A 59 59.59 14.74 27.61
C TYR A 59 59.37 13.25 27.36
N PHE A 60 60.15 12.60 26.49
CA PHE A 60 60.11 11.15 26.32
C PHE A 60 60.82 10.43 27.49
N ASN A 61 60.21 10.46 28.67
CA ASN A 61 60.77 9.92 29.91
C ASN A 61 59.72 9.13 30.71
N SER A 62 60.17 8.44 31.77
CA SER A 62 59.29 7.63 32.63
C SER A 62 58.12 8.42 33.24
N SER A 63 58.34 9.68 33.61
CA SER A 63 57.33 10.56 34.23
C SER A 63 56.18 10.82 33.27
N PHE A 64 56.49 11.14 32.01
CA PHE A 64 55.47 11.33 30.97
C PHE A 64 54.66 10.07 30.71
N ILE A 65 55.32 8.92 30.56
CA ILE A 65 54.64 7.65 30.27
C ILE A 65 53.77 7.22 31.45
N ASN A 66 54.26 7.36 32.68
CA ASN A 66 53.48 7.06 33.89
C ASN A 66 52.25 7.96 34.02
N ASN A 67 52.38 9.26 33.75
CA ASN A 67 51.27 10.21 33.75
C ASN A 67 50.25 9.91 32.63
N TYR A 68 50.75 9.58 31.43
CA TYR A 68 49.93 9.17 30.30
C TYR A 68 49.06 7.94 30.64
N LEU A 69 49.67 6.92 31.26
CA LEU A 69 48.98 5.68 31.64
C LEU A 69 48.02 5.88 32.83
N SER A 70 48.40 6.63 33.87
CA SER A 70 47.62 6.72 35.10
C SER A 70 46.57 7.83 35.10
N LYS A 71 46.74 8.89 34.28
CA LYS A 71 45.84 10.05 34.24
C LYS A 71 45.27 10.31 32.84
N THR A 72 46.12 10.43 31.83
CA THR A 72 45.66 10.86 30.48
C THR A 72 44.76 9.83 29.80
N ILE A 73 45.13 8.54 29.80
CA ILE A 73 44.30 7.47 29.22
C ILE A 73 42.96 7.34 29.95
N PRO A 74 42.90 7.24 31.29
CA PRO A 74 41.63 7.17 32.01
C PRO A 74 40.69 8.34 31.75
N ILE A 75 41.22 9.56 31.55
CA ILE A 75 40.41 10.75 31.26
C ILE A 75 39.89 10.73 29.82
N LYS A 76 40.75 10.40 28.85
CA LYS A 76 40.38 10.41 27.43
C LYS A 76 39.51 9.21 27.03
N PHE A 77 39.68 8.07 27.69
CA PHE A 77 39.03 6.81 27.37
C PHE A 77 38.47 6.16 28.64
N PRO A 78 37.39 6.70 29.22
CA PRO A 78 36.83 6.22 30.49
C PRO A 78 36.33 4.77 30.44
N ASP A 79 35.97 4.27 29.25
CA ASP A 79 35.52 2.89 29.03
C ASP A 79 36.68 1.87 29.00
N TYR A 80 37.95 2.31 29.04
CA TYR A 80 39.08 1.39 29.05
C TYR A 80 39.22 0.72 30.42
N SER A 81 39.02 -0.59 30.46
CA SER A 81 39.23 -1.36 31.69
C SER A 81 40.67 -1.24 32.20
N LYS A 82 40.87 -1.34 33.51
CA LYS A 82 42.22 -1.31 34.15
C LYS A 82 43.17 -2.33 33.49
N ASN A 83 42.66 -3.50 33.14
CA ASN A 83 43.42 -4.53 32.43
C ASN A 83 43.85 -4.10 31.02
N LYS A 84 43.04 -3.30 30.32
CA LYS A 84 43.36 -2.75 28.99
C LYS A 84 44.48 -1.72 29.08
N ILE A 85 44.48 -0.86 30.10
CA ILE A 85 45.57 0.11 30.35
C ILE A 85 46.88 -0.60 30.68
N ILE A 86 46.83 -1.66 31.48
CA ILE A 86 48.00 -2.51 31.76
C ILE A 86 48.54 -3.15 30.47
N LYS A 87 47.66 -3.59 29.55
CA LYS A 87 48.10 -4.09 28.23
C LYS A 87 48.78 -2.99 27.40
N ILE A 88 48.27 -1.76 27.41
CA ILE A 88 48.90 -0.62 26.72
C ILE A 88 50.30 -0.34 27.28
N GLN A 89 50.48 -0.41 28.60
CA GLN A 89 51.79 -0.27 29.21
C GLN A 89 52.80 -1.30 28.69
N VAL A 90 52.39 -2.57 28.57
CA VAL A 90 53.24 -3.64 28.02
C VAL A 90 53.60 -3.35 26.56
N ILE A 91 52.64 -2.89 25.76
CA ILE A 91 52.84 -2.51 24.35
C ILE A 91 53.87 -1.36 24.24
N LEU A 92 53.71 -0.30 25.05
CA LEU A 92 54.64 0.83 25.03
C LEU A 92 56.05 0.41 25.46
N LYS A 93 56.20 -0.47 26.46
CA LYS A 93 57.52 -1.04 26.81
C LYS A 93 58.16 -1.77 25.63
N LYS A 94 57.42 -2.64 24.95
CA LYS A 94 57.91 -3.36 23.77
C LYS A 94 58.31 -2.40 22.65
N PHE A 95 57.50 -1.37 22.42
CA PHE A 95 57.77 -0.36 21.39
C PHE A 95 59.02 0.48 21.71
N ILE A 96 59.18 0.94 22.95
CA ILE A 96 60.37 1.71 23.38
C ILE A 96 61.63 0.88 23.26
N ASN A 97 61.56 -0.40 23.63
CA ASN A 97 62.70 -1.30 23.47
C ASN A 97 63.05 -1.51 21.99
N TYR A 98 62.04 -1.67 21.13
CA TYR A 98 62.22 -1.74 19.68
C TYR A 98 62.87 -0.47 19.12
N LEU A 99 62.39 0.72 19.49
CA LEU A 99 62.99 1.99 19.06
C LEU A 99 64.45 2.14 19.51
N THR A 100 64.79 1.60 20.68
CA THR A 100 66.18 1.58 21.18
C THR A 100 67.06 0.64 20.35
N MET A 101 66.54 -0.54 19.98
CA MET A 101 67.23 -1.48 19.08
C MET A 101 67.48 -0.89 17.69
N GLN A 102 66.55 -0.05 17.20
CA GLN A 102 66.69 0.69 15.93
C GLN A 102 67.53 1.96 16.05
N LYS A 103 68.19 2.22 17.19
CA LYS A 103 69.00 3.42 17.49
C LYS A 103 68.25 4.75 17.40
N ILE A 104 66.91 4.73 17.47
CA ILE A 104 66.06 5.93 17.47
C ILE A 104 66.03 6.56 18.87
N LEU A 105 66.07 5.72 19.91
CA LEU A 105 66.15 6.16 21.31
C LEU A 105 67.53 5.84 21.90
N ASN A 106 68.06 6.77 22.69
CA ASN A 106 69.30 6.58 23.42
C ASN A 106 69.15 5.49 24.50
N THR A 107 70.14 4.60 24.62
CA THR A 107 70.18 3.53 25.63
C THR A 107 70.07 4.07 27.07
N LYS A 108 70.60 5.26 27.36
CA LYS A 108 70.44 5.94 28.67
C LYS A 108 68.98 6.29 28.97
N ILE A 109 68.23 6.76 27.95
CA ILE A 109 66.81 7.10 28.07
C ILE A 109 65.98 5.82 28.27
N ASN A 110 66.29 4.75 27.53
CA ASN A 110 65.63 3.47 27.70
C ASN A 110 65.84 2.90 29.13
N GLN A 111 67.07 2.98 29.66
CA GLN A 111 67.36 2.55 31.03
C GLN A 111 66.64 3.38 32.09
N GLU A 112 66.54 4.71 31.91
CA GLU A 112 65.74 5.60 32.77
C GLU A 112 64.28 5.19 32.78
N ILE A 113 63.69 5.00 31.59
CA ILE A 113 62.30 4.59 31.43
C ILE A 113 62.05 3.26 32.12
N PHE A 114 62.85 2.23 31.84
CA PHE A 114 62.59 0.88 32.40
C PHE A 114 62.82 0.78 33.90
N ARG A 115 63.71 1.59 34.48
CA ARG A 115 63.92 1.66 35.94
C ARG A 115 62.74 2.33 36.66
N ASN A 116 62.20 3.40 36.08
CA ASN A 116 61.25 4.29 36.75
C ASN A 116 59.78 4.11 36.31
N LEU A 117 59.51 3.35 35.24
CA LEU A 117 58.15 3.05 34.82
C LEU A 117 57.43 2.23 35.88
N TYR A 118 56.17 2.55 36.15
CA TYR A 118 55.35 1.80 37.10
C TYR A 118 55.35 0.31 36.76
N ASN A 119 55.61 -0.53 37.76
CA ASN A 119 55.34 -1.96 37.62
C ASN A 119 53.82 -2.19 37.68
N LYS A 120 53.38 -3.39 37.29
CA LYS A 120 51.95 -3.75 37.18
C LYS A 120 51.17 -3.45 38.47
N THR A 121 51.78 -3.69 39.63
CA THR A 121 51.15 -3.46 40.95
C THR A 121 51.05 -1.97 41.31
N LYS A 122 52.10 -1.18 41.05
CA LYS A 122 52.12 0.28 41.29
C LYS A 122 51.18 1.03 40.35
N LEU A 123 51.10 0.63 39.07
CA LEU A 123 50.13 1.20 38.13
C LEU A 123 48.69 0.91 38.55
N LYS A 124 48.41 -0.31 39.05
CA LYS A 124 47.08 -0.68 39.53
C LYS A 124 46.66 0.18 40.73
N LYS A 125 47.56 0.36 41.72
CA LYS A 125 47.33 1.25 42.88
C LYS A 125 47.07 2.72 42.49
N GLU A 126 47.79 3.24 41.49
CA GLU A 126 47.57 4.61 40.98
C GLU A 126 46.24 4.74 40.21
N LEU A 127 45.85 3.72 39.45
CA LEU A 127 44.53 3.66 38.79
C LEU A 127 43.38 3.55 39.81
N ASP A 128 43.61 2.89 40.95
CA ASP A 128 42.65 2.81 42.04
C ASP A 128 42.50 4.18 42.73
N LYS A 129 43.59 4.89 43.02
CA LYS A 129 43.54 6.28 43.55
C LYS A 129 42.84 7.25 42.59
N ASN A 130 43.13 7.15 41.29
CA ASN A 130 42.49 8.00 40.28
C ASN A 130 41.04 7.61 39.97
N SER A 131 40.56 6.41 40.36
CA SER A 131 39.15 6.06 40.23
C SER A 131 38.23 6.84 41.18
N ASN A 132 38.74 7.31 42.33
CA ASN A 132 38.02 8.24 43.21
C ASN A 132 37.94 9.66 42.64
N LEU A 133 38.96 10.10 41.88
CA LEU A 133 38.95 11.38 41.15
C LEU A 133 38.15 11.32 39.84
N ASN A 134 38.18 10.19 39.14
CA ASN A 134 37.39 9.94 37.93
C ASN A 134 35.91 9.73 38.24
N ASN A 135 35.54 9.20 39.41
CA ASN A 135 34.15 9.26 39.85
C ASN A 135 33.68 10.71 39.95
N ASN A 136 34.50 11.64 40.46
CA ASN A 136 34.16 13.07 40.49
C ASN A 136 34.17 13.76 39.11
N MET A 137 35.04 13.36 38.17
CA MET A 137 35.01 13.88 36.80
C MET A 137 33.92 13.28 35.92
N ILE A 138 33.60 11.99 36.07
CA ILE A 138 32.52 11.30 35.36
C ILE A 138 31.17 11.69 35.97
N THR A 139 31.07 11.87 37.29
CA THR A 139 29.90 12.53 37.88
C THR A 139 29.84 13.97 37.41
N ASN A 140 30.92 14.74 37.31
CA ASN A 140 30.87 16.09 36.72
C ASN A 140 30.50 16.09 35.24
N LEU A 141 30.99 15.18 34.41
CA LEU A 141 30.64 15.09 32.99
C LEU A 141 29.21 14.59 32.78
N ASN A 142 28.75 13.62 33.58
CA ASN A 142 27.36 13.19 33.59
C ASN A 142 26.45 14.25 34.21
N PHE A 143 26.95 15.05 35.15
CA PHE A 143 26.24 16.18 35.75
C PHE A 143 26.16 17.36 34.79
N ILE A 144 27.22 17.65 34.02
CA ILE A 144 27.23 18.64 32.94
C ILE A 144 26.29 18.17 31.83
N LYS A 145 26.37 16.91 31.38
CA LYS A 145 25.43 16.34 30.41
C LYS A 145 23.99 16.35 30.93
N ARG A 146 23.76 16.00 32.20
CA ARG A 146 22.42 16.08 32.82
C ARG A 146 21.95 17.52 32.92
N LYS A 147 22.82 18.48 33.25
CA LYS A 147 22.50 19.90 33.27
C LYS A 147 22.17 20.42 31.88
N GLU A 148 22.93 20.04 30.86
CA GLU A 148 22.68 20.37 29.47
C GLU A 148 21.37 19.73 28.98
N ILE A 149 21.10 18.47 29.33
CA ILE A 149 19.83 17.81 29.02
C ILE A 149 18.69 18.55 29.74
N ILE A 150 18.80 18.83 31.04
CA ILE A 150 17.78 19.60 31.79
C ILE A 150 17.55 20.97 31.17
N GLN A 151 18.62 21.66 30.76
CA GLN A 151 18.52 22.94 30.08
C GLN A 151 17.77 22.79 28.75
N ILE A 152 18.17 21.83 27.89
CA ILE A 152 17.50 21.55 26.63
C ILE A 152 16.02 21.16 26.87
N LYS A 153 15.72 20.39 27.92
CA LYS A 153 14.35 20.04 28.31
C LYS A 153 13.54 21.28 28.64
N ASN A 154 14.09 22.17 29.48
CA ASN A 154 13.45 23.41 29.86
C ASN A 154 13.27 24.34 28.66
N ASP A 155 14.26 24.41 27.77
CA ASP A 155 14.18 25.19 26.54
C ASP A 155 13.07 24.65 25.64
N ILE A 156 13.02 23.33 25.41
CA ILE A 156 11.94 22.68 24.65
C ILE A 156 10.58 22.99 25.27
N ILE A 157 10.44 22.88 26.60
CA ILE A 157 9.19 23.23 27.30
C ILE A 157 8.85 24.70 27.07
N ASN A 158 9.78 25.61 27.33
CA ASN A 158 9.56 27.06 27.22
C ASN A 158 9.17 27.45 25.79
N PHE A 159 9.91 26.98 24.79
CA PHE A 159 9.58 27.24 23.38
C PHE A 159 8.25 26.60 23.00
N SER A 160 7.93 25.41 23.50
CA SER A 160 6.64 24.74 23.26
C SER A 160 5.45 25.45 23.91
N LEU A 161 5.64 26.12 25.06
CA LEU A 161 4.57 26.85 25.73
C LEU A 161 4.31 28.20 25.07
N ASN A 162 5.33 28.80 24.46
CA ASN A 162 5.28 30.13 23.85
C ASN A 162 5.33 30.08 22.31
N LEU A 163 4.89 28.97 21.70
CA LEU A 163 4.97 28.72 20.25
C LEU A 163 4.51 29.90 19.38
N ASN A 164 3.38 30.51 19.74
CA ASN A 164 2.77 31.61 18.99
C ASN A 164 3.68 32.85 18.88
N GLU A 165 4.58 33.06 19.86
CA GLU A 165 5.52 34.18 19.85
C GLU A 165 6.68 33.99 18.86
N TYR A 166 7.04 32.73 18.58
CA TYR A 166 8.14 32.37 17.67
C TYR A 166 7.64 32.07 16.27
N PHE A 167 6.41 31.57 16.13
CA PHE A 167 5.83 31.18 14.84
C PHE A 167 5.49 32.39 13.97
N ASN A 168 4.98 33.47 14.56
CA ASN A 168 4.54 34.66 13.83
C ASN A 168 5.67 35.66 13.49
N ASP A 169 6.91 35.38 13.91
CA ASP A 169 8.07 36.25 13.74
C ASP A 169 9.24 35.45 13.14
N GLU A 170 9.50 35.66 11.85
CA GLU A 170 10.49 34.92 11.07
C GLU A 170 11.91 34.99 11.67
N LEU A 171 12.28 36.12 12.29
CA LEU A 171 13.59 36.27 12.93
C LEU A 171 13.69 35.39 14.18
N LYS A 172 12.65 35.38 15.01
CA LYS A 172 12.58 34.52 16.19
C LYS A 172 12.47 33.06 15.81
N PHE A 173 11.72 32.73 14.76
CA PHE A 173 11.59 31.39 14.21
C PHE A 173 12.97 30.82 13.84
N ASN A 174 13.73 31.57 13.05
CA ASN A 174 15.07 31.18 12.62
C ASN A 174 16.08 31.13 13.79
N GLN A 175 15.92 31.97 14.82
CA GLN A 175 16.75 31.91 16.03
C GLN A 175 16.55 30.60 16.79
N VAL A 176 15.31 30.11 16.90
CA VAL A 176 15.01 28.83 17.56
C VAL A 176 15.64 27.67 16.78
N ILE A 177 15.48 27.64 15.46
CA ILE A 177 16.12 26.62 14.61
C ILE A 177 17.64 26.63 14.81
N TYR A 178 18.26 27.79 14.67
CA TYR A 178 19.71 27.95 14.81
C TYR A 178 20.22 27.58 16.21
N TYR A 179 19.41 27.86 17.24
CA TYR A 179 19.71 27.46 18.61
C TYR A 179 19.85 25.95 18.73
N PHE A 180 18.89 25.18 18.19
CA PHE A 180 18.91 23.72 18.26
C PHE A 180 19.90 23.07 17.29
N GLU A 181 20.16 23.67 16.12
CA GLU A 181 21.21 23.20 15.19
C GLU A 181 22.61 23.26 15.82
N LYS A 182 22.85 24.20 16.74
CA LYS A 182 24.10 24.30 17.49
C LYS A 182 24.23 23.28 18.64
N LYS A 183 23.15 22.64 19.04
CA LYS A 183 23.18 21.64 20.12
C LYS A 183 23.60 20.28 19.57
N PRO A 184 24.36 19.48 20.35
CA PRO A 184 24.62 18.10 19.96
C PRO A 184 23.30 17.33 19.84
N GLU A 185 22.97 16.89 18.64
CA GLU A 185 21.71 16.21 18.31
C GLU A 185 21.38 15.07 19.28
N LYS A 186 22.41 14.30 19.69
CA LYS A 186 22.25 13.21 20.67
C LYS A 186 21.67 13.69 22.01
N LEU A 187 22.07 14.88 22.49
CA LEU A 187 21.56 15.45 23.74
C LEU A 187 20.13 15.95 23.58
N VAL A 188 19.78 16.51 22.41
CA VAL A 188 18.40 16.91 22.08
C VAL A 188 17.49 15.69 22.04
N VAL A 189 17.94 14.60 21.40
CA VAL A 189 17.25 13.31 21.38
C VAL A 189 17.06 12.74 22.79
N ASP A 190 18.12 12.75 23.61
CA ASP A 190 18.06 12.25 24.98
C ASP A 190 17.08 13.11 25.83
N ALA A 191 17.06 14.44 25.64
CA ALA A 191 16.14 15.36 26.31
C ALA A 191 14.67 15.12 25.92
N ILE A 192 14.36 14.96 24.62
CA ILE A 192 13.01 14.66 24.13
C ILE A 192 12.51 13.33 24.72
N LEU A 193 13.35 12.29 24.64
CA LEU A 193 13.00 10.96 25.15
C LEU A 193 12.81 10.95 26.67
N GLU A 194 13.52 11.80 27.41
CA GLU A 194 13.29 11.99 28.85
C GLU A 194 12.04 12.81 29.15
N LEU A 195 11.75 13.88 28.39
CA LEU A 195 10.54 14.68 28.53
C LEU A 195 9.30 13.81 28.40
N PHE A 196 9.23 13.01 27.36
CA PHE A 196 8.07 12.17 27.06
C PHE A 196 7.74 11.16 28.15
N LYS A 197 8.69 10.84 29.05
CA LYS A 197 8.44 9.97 30.21
C LYS A 197 7.78 10.70 31.37
N THR A 198 8.00 12.01 31.49
CA THR A 198 7.75 12.76 32.73
C THR A 198 6.72 13.88 32.60
N ILE A 199 6.44 14.35 31.38
CA ILE A 199 5.51 15.46 31.14
C ILE A 199 4.04 15.02 31.19
N ASP A 200 3.15 15.96 31.47
CA ASP A 200 1.69 15.76 31.38
C ASP A 200 1.23 15.76 29.92
N ASP A 201 0.05 15.19 29.65
CA ASP A 201 -0.47 15.05 28.28
C ASP A 201 -0.74 16.39 27.59
N SER A 202 -1.16 17.42 28.35
CA SER A 202 -1.36 18.79 27.82
C SER A 202 -0.06 19.44 27.34
N ILE A 203 1.07 19.16 27.99
CA ILE A 203 2.39 19.67 27.62
C ILE A 203 3.00 18.79 26.52
N PHE A 204 2.73 17.49 26.54
CA PHE A 204 3.22 16.55 25.53
C PHE A 204 2.89 16.99 24.11
N PHE A 205 1.65 17.38 23.82
CA PHE A 205 1.27 17.78 22.47
C PHE A 205 1.91 19.10 22.03
N LYS A 206 2.04 20.07 22.94
CA LYS A 206 2.78 21.31 22.65
C LYS A 206 4.24 21.00 22.31
N ILE A 207 4.88 20.10 23.04
CA ILE A 207 6.24 19.66 22.76
C ILE A 207 6.30 18.86 21.46
N LEU A 208 5.32 18.02 21.18
CA LEU A 208 5.23 17.25 19.94
C LEU A 208 5.18 18.19 18.73
N PHE A 209 4.30 19.19 18.78
CA PHE A 209 4.19 20.23 17.75
C PHE A 209 5.47 21.06 17.64
N PHE A 210 6.10 21.40 18.77
CA PHE A 210 7.41 22.06 18.76
C PHE A 210 8.48 21.23 18.05
N ILE A 211 8.55 19.93 18.34
CA ILE A 211 9.50 19.00 17.69
C ILE A 211 9.25 18.95 16.20
N ASP A 212 7.99 18.79 15.79
CA ASP A 212 7.56 18.77 14.39
C ASP A 212 7.91 20.06 13.64
N THR A 213 7.68 21.20 14.29
CA THR A 213 7.82 22.53 13.66
C THR A 213 9.26 23.03 13.62
N PHE A 214 10.02 22.86 14.71
CA PHE A 214 11.31 23.52 14.88
C PHE A 214 12.51 22.57 14.85
N LEU A 215 12.31 21.27 15.05
CA LEU A 215 13.44 20.34 15.23
C LEU A 215 13.61 19.41 14.03
N LYS A 216 14.78 19.50 13.37
CA LYS A 216 15.21 18.56 12.35
C LYS A 216 16.23 17.56 12.93
N ILE A 217 15.78 16.35 13.30
CA ILE A 217 16.59 15.39 14.08
C ILE A 217 16.67 14.01 13.41
N ASP A 218 17.81 13.66 12.83
CA ASP A 218 18.01 12.40 12.09
C ASP A 218 18.06 11.15 12.98
N LEU A 219 18.61 11.27 14.20
CA LEU A 219 18.86 10.16 15.13
C LEU A 219 17.58 9.71 15.84
N LEU A 220 16.64 10.63 16.07
CA LEU A 220 15.46 10.42 16.92
C LEU A 220 14.51 9.35 16.35
N PRO A 221 14.09 9.37 15.07
CA PRO A 221 13.25 8.31 14.52
C PRO A 221 13.84 6.90 14.69
N SER A 222 15.13 6.75 14.40
CA SER A 222 15.82 5.45 14.55
C SER A 222 15.92 4.98 16.01
N ARG A 223 16.00 5.92 16.96
CA ARG A 223 16.00 5.62 18.40
C ARG A 223 14.62 5.29 18.91
N ILE A 224 13.58 5.96 18.44
CA ILE A 224 12.18 5.66 18.75
C ILE A 224 11.87 4.21 18.38
N VAL A 225 12.11 3.83 17.12
CA VAL A 225 11.89 2.44 16.67
C VAL A 225 12.64 1.46 17.55
N LYS A 226 13.90 1.75 17.88
CA LYS A 226 14.70 0.89 18.77
C LYS A 226 14.11 0.78 20.18
N ILE A 227 13.58 1.87 20.74
CA ILE A 227 13.00 1.88 22.09
C ILE A 227 11.68 1.13 22.09
N ILE A 228 10.80 1.43 21.14
CA ILE A 228 9.48 0.81 21.01
C ILE A 228 9.63 -0.70 20.75
N THR A 229 10.50 -1.12 19.84
CA THR A 229 10.74 -2.56 19.54
C THR A 229 11.33 -3.36 20.70
N LEU A 230 12.05 -2.70 21.62
CA LEU A 230 12.62 -3.35 22.81
C LEU A 230 11.67 -3.31 24.02
N LYS A 231 10.56 -2.58 23.93
CA LYS A 231 9.66 -2.35 25.05
C LYS A 231 8.46 -3.28 24.95
N SER A 232 8.28 -4.14 25.96
CA SER A 232 7.15 -5.07 26.03
C SER A 232 5.87 -4.44 26.58
N LYS A 233 5.96 -3.33 27.32
CA LYS A 233 4.83 -2.66 27.96
C LYS A 233 4.32 -1.50 27.10
N GLN A 234 3.07 -1.57 26.67
CA GLN A 234 2.36 -0.52 25.94
C GLN A 234 1.77 0.52 26.91
N ASP A 235 2.65 1.29 27.56
CA ASP A 235 2.26 2.38 28.47
C ASP A 235 2.16 3.74 27.75
N ILE A 236 1.76 4.78 28.47
CA ILE A 236 1.66 6.16 27.95
C ILE A 236 2.94 6.58 27.20
N TYR A 237 4.12 6.25 27.73
CA TYR A 237 5.37 6.58 27.04
C TYR A 237 5.53 5.84 25.70
N PHE A 238 5.13 4.57 25.64
CA PHE A 238 5.09 3.81 24.40
C PHE A 238 4.15 4.47 23.38
N PHE A 239 2.94 4.84 23.80
CA PHE A 239 2.00 5.55 22.94
C PHE A 239 2.55 6.89 22.46
N ARG A 240 3.09 7.74 23.35
CA ARG A 240 3.75 9.01 22.97
C ARG A 240 4.86 8.85 21.92
N LEU A 241 5.64 7.77 22.02
CA LEU A 241 6.67 7.46 21.03
C LEU A 241 6.07 7.01 19.69
N LEU A 242 4.94 6.29 19.68
CA LEU A 242 4.18 5.97 18.47
C LEU A 242 3.61 7.24 17.83
N ILE A 243 3.01 8.12 18.62
CA ILE A 243 2.52 9.42 18.13
C ILE A 243 3.66 10.20 17.48
N LEU A 244 4.82 10.30 18.12
CA LEU A 244 5.98 10.97 17.55
C LEU A 244 6.54 10.28 16.29
N TYR A 245 6.46 8.95 16.19
CA TYR A 245 6.79 8.25 14.95
C TYR A 245 5.83 8.63 13.82
N GLN A 246 4.53 8.67 14.10
CA GLN A 246 3.51 9.11 13.15
C GLN A 246 3.72 10.57 12.74
N THR A 247 4.06 11.43 13.70
CA THR A 247 4.43 12.82 13.41
C THR A 247 5.58 12.86 12.42
N PHE A 248 6.69 12.17 12.67
CA PHE A 248 7.80 12.13 11.72
C PHE A 248 7.42 11.58 10.35
N PHE A 249 6.56 10.57 10.30
CA PHE A 249 6.04 10.05 9.04
C PHE A 249 5.31 11.15 8.26
N ASN A 250 4.42 11.88 8.94
CA ASN A 250 3.63 12.96 8.36
C ASN A 250 4.49 14.19 7.98
N SER A 251 5.56 14.47 8.72
CA SER A 251 6.53 15.54 8.43
C SER A 251 7.53 15.16 7.33
N GLY A 252 7.36 14.01 6.68
CA GLY A 252 8.17 13.59 5.53
C GLY A 252 9.53 13.01 5.89
N TYR A 253 9.75 12.58 7.14
CA TYR A 253 10.97 11.86 7.49
C TYR A 253 11.03 10.51 6.78
N VAL A 254 12.24 10.13 6.37
CA VAL A 254 12.50 8.84 5.74
C VAL A 254 12.48 7.74 6.79
N LEU A 255 11.35 7.05 6.95
CA LEU A 255 11.16 5.96 7.90
C LEU A 255 11.17 4.58 7.22
N GLU A 256 11.56 3.54 7.96
CA GLU A 256 11.68 2.16 7.44
C GLU A 256 10.33 1.50 7.16
N LYS A 257 9.27 1.90 7.89
CA LYS A 257 7.92 1.34 7.80
C LYS A 257 6.90 2.46 7.76
N THR A 258 5.75 2.19 7.17
CA THR A 258 4.59 3.06 7.37
C THR A 258 4.07 2.90 8.80
N PHE A 259 3.30 3.87 9.29
CA PHE A 259 2.72 3.77 10.63
C PHE A 259 1.78 2.57 10.81
N PRO A 260 0.90 2.22 9.84
CA PRO A 260 0.10 0.99 9.92
C PRO A 260 0.96 -0.28 9.98
N GLU A 261 2.02 -0.36 9.17
CA GLU A 261 2.98 -1.49 9.23
C GLU A 261 3.68 -1.57 10.58
N LEU A 262 4.05 -0.42 11.16
CA LEU A 262 4.70 -0.37 12.48
C LEU A 262 3.74 -0.82 13.59
N ILE A 263 2.48 -0.37 13.59
CA ILE A 263 1.43 -0.79 14.54
C ILE A 263 1.26 -2.31 14.49
N LYS A 264 1.12 -2.86 13.28
CA LYS A 264 0.95 -4.30 13.07
C LYS A 264 2.15 -5.10 13.56
N ASP A 265 3.36 -4.67 13.23
CA ASP A 265 4.59 -5.39 13.63
C ASP A 265 4.87 -5.36 15.13
N LEU A 266 4.32 -4.37 15.83
CA LEU A 266 4.45 -4.23 17.29
C LEU A 266 3.28 -4.87 18.04
N ASN A 267 2.26 -5.40 17.34
CA ASN A 267 1.00 -5.87 17.92
C ASN A 267 0.42 -4.84 18.91
N VAL A 268 0.29 -3.58 18.48
CA VAL A 268 -0.26 -2.52 19.33
C VAL A 268 -1.73 -2.82 19.66
N ASP A 269 -2.12 -2.65 20.91
CA ASP A 269 -3.52 -2.64 21.32
C ASP A 269 -4.16 -1.33 20.85
N GLU A 270 -4.80 -1.40 19.68
CA GLU A 270 -5.40 -0.24 19.01
C GLU A 270 -6.45 0.43 19.88
N GLU A 271 -7.28 -0.32 20.60
CA GLU A 271 -8.32 0.26 21.47
C GLU A 271 -7.70 1.14 22.56
N SER A 272 -6.69 0.62 23.27
CA SER A 272 -5.98 1.39 24.30
C SER A 272 -5.20 2.58 23.73
N PHE A 273 -4.58 2.41 22.55
CA PHE A 273 -3.86 3.48 21.88
C PHE A 273 -4.79 4.62 21.48
N PHE A 274 -5.88 4.32 20.78
CA PHE A 274 -6.85 5.32 20.35
C PHE A 274 -7.60 5.94 21.53
N LYS A 275 -7.87 5.19 22.60
CA LYS A 275 -8.42 5.75 23.84
C LYS A 275 -7.46 6.73 24.52
N TYR A 276 -6.17 6.41 24.57
CA TYR A 276 -5.15 7.34 25.07
C TYR A 276 -5.12 8.61 24.22
N VAL A 277 -5.05 8.45 22.89
CA VAL A 277 -5.06 9.55 21.92
C VAL A 277 -6.28 10.44 22.14
N ALA A 278 -7.50 9.89 22.17
CA ALA A 278 -8.74 10.62 22.40
C ALA A 278 -8.77 11.34 23.76
N SER A 279 -8.32 10.68 24.83
CA SER A 279 -8.25 11.30 26.16
C SER A 279 -7.27 12.49 26.21
N ALA A 280 -6.20 12.39 25.44
CA ALA A 280 -5.16 13.40 25.40
C ALA A 280 -5.58 14.59 24.49
N PHE A 281 -6.47 14.38 23.52
CA PHE A 281 -7.09 15.43 22.69
C PHE A 281 -8.02 16.38 23.46
N ASN A 282 -8.68 15.91 24.53
CA ASN A 282 -9.55 16.74 25.37
C ASN A 282 -8.83 17.91 26.09
N TYR A 283 -7.49 17.97 26.02
CA TYR A 283 -6.68 19.04 26.63
C TYR A 283 -6.22 20.11 25.62
N ILE A 284 -6.73 20.09 24.39
CA ILE A 284 -6.34 21.00 23.31
C ILE A 284 -7.42 22.08 23.15
N ASP A 285 -7.25 23.23 23.83
CA ASP A 285 -7.93 24.47 23.45
C ASP A 285 -7.22 25.07 22.21
N GLU A 286 -8.04 25.39 21.20
CA GLU A 286 -7.74 26.18 19.99
C GLU A 286 -6.57 25.71 19.07
N GLY A 287 -6.90 24.83 18.12
CA GLY A 287 -6.55 25.07 16.70
C GLY A 287 -5.20 24.63 16.12
N GLN A 288 -4.35 23.82 16.77
CA GLN A 288 -2.99 23.57 16.23
C GLN A 288 -2.54 22.12 15.98
N ILE A 289 -3.30 21.07 16.32
CA ILE A 289 -2.80 19.68 16.21
C ILE A 289 -3.88 18.70 15.74
N THR A 290 -4.48 18.94 14.58
CA THR A 290 -5.58 18.11 14.05
C THR A 290 -5.22 17.29 12.80
N SER A 291 -3.94 16.97 12.59
CA SER A 291 -3.47 16.16 11.44
C SER A 291 -2.89 14.79 11.79
N LEU A 292 -2.98 14.32 13.03
CA LEU A 292 -2.30 13.10 13.47
C LEU A 292 -3.17 11.83 13.48
N PHE A 293 -4.51 11.94 13.50
CA PHE A 293 -5.40 10.78 13.62
C PHE A 293 -6.66 10.95 12.77
N GLU A 294 -6.60 10.47 11.52
CA GLU A 294 -7.80 10.10 10.77
C GLU A 294 -8.38 8.84 11.45
N ASN A 295 -9.28 9.07 12.42
CA ASN A 295 -10.36 8.18 12.91
C ASN A 295 -10.64 8.45 14.41
N VAL A 296 -11.35 9.54 14.75
CA VAL A 296 -12.01 9.69 16.07
C VAL A 296 -13.36 10.43 15.95
N ASN A 297 -14.43 9.65 15.76
CA ASN A 297 -15.82 9.71 16.25
C ASN A 297 -16.60 11.01 16.61
N ASN A 298 -16.15 12.24 16.36
CA ASN A 298 -17.05 13.42 16.43
C ASN A 298 -17.11 14.14 15.08
N GLN A 299 -18.20 13.89 14.33
CA GLN A 299 -18.36 14.27 12.92
C GLN A 299 -18.44 15.79 12.66
N GLU A 300 -19.08 16.57 13.54
CA GLU A 300 -19.40 17.98 13.24
C GLU A 300 -18.21 18.95 13.40
N GLU A 301 -17.26 18.71 14.31
CA GLU A 301 -16.06 19.56 14.48
C GLU A 301 -14.90 19.17 13.54
N ILE A 302 -14.89 17.93 13.03
CA ILE A 302 -13.89 17.43 12.09
C ILE A 302 -14.12 17.98 10.68
N GLU A 303 -15.39 18.19 10.31
CA GLU A 303 -15.78 18.72 9.00
C GLU A 303 -15.25 20.15 8.77
N ASP A 304 -15.23 21.00 9.80
CA ASP A 304 -14.70 22.37 9.73
C ASP A 304 -13.16 22.44 9.68
N ILE A 305 -12.47 21.43 10.24
CA ILE A 305 -11.01 21.39 10.37
C ILE A 305 -10.35 20.70 9.16
N LEU A 306 -11.02 19.71 8.57
CA LEU A 306 -10.61 19.05 7.33
C LEU A 306 -11.26 19.68 6.09
N ASP A 307 -11.76 20.93 6.20
CA ASP A 307 -12.30 21.70 5.09
C ASP A 307 -11.18 22.09 4.10
N VAL A 308 -10.79 21.11 3.28
CA VAL A 308 -9.85 21.26 2.17
C VAL A 308 -10.31 22.37 1.22
N GLU A 309 -11.63 22.56 1.05
CA GLU A 309 -12.19 23.55 0.14
C GLU A 309 -11.77 24.95 0.58
N LYS A 310 -11.96 25.26 1.86
CA LYS A 310 -11.59 26.54 2.46
C LYS A 310 -10.11 26.86 2.27
N PHE A 311 -9.21 25.95 2.65
CA PHE A 311 -7.76 26.18 2.51
C PHE A 311 -7.32 26.39 1.05
N ILE A 312 -7.91 25.66 0.09
CA ILE A 312 -7.59 25.86 -1.34
C ILE A 312 -8.17 27.17 -1.87
N ASN A 313 -9.35 27.56 -1.40
CA ASN A 313 -10.01 28.79 -1.82
C ASN A 313 -9.27 30.03 -1.33
N ASP A 314 -8.71 29.99 -0.12
CA ASP A 314 -7.91 31.06 0.48
C ASP A 314 -6.58 31.33 -0.27
N ILE A 315 -6.09 30.38 -1.06
CA ILE A 315 -4.89 30.60 -1.88
C ILE A 315 -5.22 31.55 -3.03
N ILE A 316 -4.61 32.74 -2.96
CA ILE A 316 -4.66 33.78 -3.99
C ILE A 316 -3.66 33.41 -5.11
N PRO A 317 -4.11 33.17 -6.35
CA PRO A 317 -3.21 32.91 -7.48
C PRO A 317 -2.33 34.12 -7.79
N PHE A 318 -1.07 33.86 -8.16
CA PHE A 318 -0.19 34.90 -8.67
C PHE A 318 -0.70 35.46 -10.01
N ASN A 319 -0.37 36.72 -10.27
CA ASN A 319 -0.60 37.36 -11.55
C ASN A 319 0.69 38.02 -12.06
N GLU A 320 0.64 38.61 -13.25
CA GLU A 320 1.81 39.23 -13.88
C GLU A 320 2.43 40.35 -13.03
N ASN A 321 1.61 41.02 -12.20
CA ASN A 321 2.01 42.12 -11.32
C ASN A 321 2.57 41.65 -9.97
N THR A 322 2.45 40.37 -9.62
CA THR A 322 3.03 39.82 -8.39
C THR A 322 4.57 39.90 -8.47
N PRO A 323 5.25 40.61 -7.55
CA PRO A 323 6.69 40.80 -7.58
C PRO A 323 7.44 39.50 -7.28
N TYR A 324 8.66 39.40 -7.82
CA TYR A 324 9.55 38.28 -7.52
C TYR A 324 10.32 38.50 -6.22
N LEU A 325 10.40 37.46 -5.39
CA LEU A 325 11.27 37.41 -4.23
C LEU A 325 12.74 37.16 -4.65
N ASN A 326 13.68 37.77 -3.92
CA ASN A 326 15.09 37.41 -4.03
C ASN A 326 15.38 36.13 -3.23
N VAL A 327 15.70 35.04 -3.92
CA VAL A 327 15.88 33.70 -3.35
C VAL A 327 17.34 33.25 -3.22
N ASP A 328 18.32 34.11 -3.51
CA ASP A 328 19.73 33.69 -3.54
C ASP A 328 20.30 33.28 -2.16
N ASP A 329 19.63 33.64 -1.07
CA ASP A 329 20.01 33.25 0.29
C ASP A 329 19.50 31.85 0.71
N TYR A 330 18.43 31.36 0.07
CA TYR A 330 17.81 30.08 0.41
C TYR A 330 18.61 28.89 -0.13
N GLU A 331 18.91 27.92 0.72
CA GLU A 331 19.72 26.74 0.37
C GLU A 331 19.07 25.88 -0.73
N PHE A 332 17.74 25.78 -0.73
CA PHE A 332 16.98 24.95 -1.67
C PHE A 332 17.13 25.42 -3.12
N PHE A 333 17.15 26.74 -3.35
CA PHE A 333 17.23 27.32 -4.68
C PHE A 333 18.66 27.43 -5.23
N LYS A 334 19.69 26.87 -4.56
CA LYS A 334 21.11 26.96 -4.99
C LYS A 334 21.48 25.99 -6.12
N LEU A 335 20.73 25.98 -7.22
CA LEU A 335 21.07 25.25 -8.44
C LEU A 335 21.60 26.19 -9.54
N PRO A 336 22.70 25.85 -10.25
CA PRO A 336 23.23 26.70 -11.32
C PRO A 336 22.18 26.88 -12.42
N LYS A 337 22.16 28.01 -13.13
CA LYS A 337 21.26 28.21 -14.30
C LYS A 337 21.77 27.44 -15.52
N GLY A 338 20.84 27.00 -16.38
CA GLY A 338 21.18 26.36 -17.67
C GLY A 338 21.76 24.95 -17.54
N ILE A 339 21.34 24.19 -16.53
CA ILE A 339 21.72 22.77 -16.42
C ILE A 339 21.21 22.03 -17.68
N ASN A 340 22.09 21.28 -18.33
CA ASN A 340 21.66 20.38 -19.41
C ASN A 340 20.93 19.18 -18.81
N LEU A 341 19.60 19.17 -18.95
CA LEU A 341 18.72 18.12 -18.45
C LEU A 341 18.34 17.09 -19.52
N GLU A 342 18.73 17.30 -20.78
CA GLU A 342 18.32 16.47 -21.93
C GLU A 342 16.79 16.20 -21.97
N LEU A 343 15.97 17.16 -21.52
CA LEU A 343 14.52 16.97 -21.31
C LEU A 343 13.80 16.45 -22.55
N GLN A 344 14.14 16.92 -23.75
CA GLN A 344 13.51 16.45 -25.00
C GLN A 344 13.60 14.93 -25.17
N LYS A 345 14.72 14.32 -24.80
CA LYS A 345 14.91 12.86 -24.84
C LYS A 345 13.93 12.16 -23.89
N HIS A 346 13.81 12.68 -22.67
CA HIS A 346 12.93 12.15 -21.65
C HIS A 346 11.44 12.31 -22.02
N ILE A 347 11.07 13.45 -22.60
CA ILE A 347 9.72 13.72 -23.09
C ILE A 347 9.33 12.74 -24.19
N ASN A 348 10.19 12.59 -25.19
CA ASN A 348 9.95 11.66 -26.29
C ASN A 348 9.80 10.23 -25.77
N PHE A 349 10.66 9.80 -24.84
CA PHE A 349 10.55 8.49 -24.21
C PHE A 349 9.22 8.30 -23.47
N LEU A 350 8.86 9.23 -22.57
CA LEU A 350 7.63 9.13 -21.77
C LEU A 350 6.37 9.16 -22.64
N ASN A 351 6.34 9.98 -23.68
CA ASN A 351 5.25 10.00 -24.68
C ASN A 351 5.15 8.68 -25.44
N THR A 352 6.29 8.08 -25.82
CA THR A 352 6.31 6.82 -26.57
C THR A 352 5.73 5.69 -25.73
N ILE A 353 6.19 5.56 -24.48
CA ILE A 353 5.75 4.47 -23.61
C ILE A 353 4.33 4.67 -23.08
N SER A 354 3.83 5.91 -22.98
CA SER A 354 2.45 6.17 -22.51
C SER A 354 1.38 5.62 -23.44
N ASN A 355 1.71 5.42 -24.72
CA ASN A 355 0.79 4.93 -25.75
C ASN A 355 0.75 3.39 -25.86
N SER A 356 1.67 2.68 -25.20
CA SER A 356 1.73 1.21 -25.23
C SER A 356 1.40 0.63 -23.86
N TYR A 357 0.34 -0.19 -23.77
CA TYR A 357 -0.04 -0.86 -22.52
C TYR A 357 1.14 -1.60 -21.88
N LEU A 358 1.80 -2.51 -22.60
CA LEU A 358 2.91 -3.30 -22.07
C LEU A 358 4.07 -2.45 -21.58
N GLN A 359 4.42 -1.38 -22.30
CA GLN A 359 5.51 -0.49 -21.89
C GLN A 359 5.12 0.39 -20.70
N LYS A 360 3.87 0.86 -20.66
CA LYS A 360 3.28 1.59 -19.53
C LYS A 360 3.31 0.72 -18.27
N ILE A 361 2.86 -0.53 -18.34
CA ILE A 361 2.92 -1.49 -17.23
C ILE A 361 4.36 -1.73 -16.80
N LYS A 362 5.28 -1.97 -17.74
CA LYS A 362 6.70 -2.15 -17.42
C LYS A 362 7.29 -0.94 -16.69
N PHE A 363 6.90 0.28 -17.10
CA PHE A 363 7.36 1.52 -16.47
C PHE A 363 6.78 1.69 -15.06
N ILE A 364 5.48 1.42 -14.87
CA ILE A 364 4.83 1.45 -13.56
C ILE A 364 5.45 0.39 -12.64
N ASN A 365 5.64 -0.84 -13.11
CA ASN A 365 6.26 -1.95 -12.37
C ASN A 365 7.75 -1.78 -12.07
N SER A 366 8.41 -0.79 -12.67
CA SER A 366 9.76 -0.42 -12.26
C SER A 366 9.79 0.12 -10.82
N SER A 367 8.65 0.61 -10.33
CA SER A 367 8.46 1.07 -8.96
C SER A 367 8.31 -0.08 -7.97
N TRP A 368 8.52 0.21 -6.68
CA TRP A 368 8.31 -0.70 -5.53
C TRP A 368 9.49 -1.57 -5.14
N GLY A 369 10.67 -0.95 -4.97
CA GLY A 369 11.66 -1.35 -3.95
C GLY A 369 12.36 -2.71 -4.12
N ASN A 370 11.85 -3.58 -4.97
CA ASN A 370 12.32 -4.92 -5.26
C ASN A 370 13.06 -4.87 -6.58
N PHE A 371 14.32 -4.43 -6.50
CA PHE A 371 15.29 -4.49 -7.59
C PHE A 371 15.68 -5.94 -7.98
N LYS A 372 14.76 -6.90 -7.85
CA LYS A 372 15.03 -8.34 -7.99
C LYS A 372 15.67 -8.67 -9.33
N ASP A 373 15.28 -7.95 -10.38
CA ASP A 373 15.67 -8.21 -11.77
C ASP A 373 16.92 -7.42 -12.22
N TYR A 374 17.42 -6.49 -11.40
CA TYR A 374 18.50 -5.58 -11.80
C TYR A 374 19.90 -5.97 -11.30
N PHE A 375 20.00 -7.03 -10.49
CA PHE A 375 21.25 -7.46 -9.86
C PHE A 375 21.63 -8.88 -10.23
N SER A 376 22.82 -9.03 -10.78
CA SER A 376 23.31 -10.31 -11.31
C SER A 376 23.87 -11.24 -10.22
N SER A 377 24.34 -10.66 -9.11
CA SER A 377 24.98 -11.39 -8.02
C SER A 377 24.34 -11.16 -6.65
N ASN A 378 24.43 -12.16 -5.76
CA ASN A 378 24.02 -12.04 -4.36
C ASN A 378 24.80 -10.93 -3.63
N GLN A 379 26.02 -10.65 -4.06
CA GLN A 379 26.84 -9.57 -3.50
C GLN A 379 26.27 -8.18 -3.83
N GLU A 380 25.82 -7.94 -5.07
CA GLU A 380 25.15 -6.69 -5.45
C GLU A 380 23.87 -6.47 -4.63
N LYS A 381 23.04 -7.53 -4.53
CA LYS A 381 21.80 -7.54 -3.74
C LYS A 381 22.07 -7.26 -2.24
N SER A 382 23.18 -7.76 -1.70
CA SER A 382 23.57 -7.49 -0.31
C SER A 382 24.00 -6.03 -0.11
N LEU A 383 24.82 -5.48 -1.00
CA LEU A 383 25.33 -4.11 -0.90
C LEU A 383 24.20 -3.07 -0.98
N ILE A 384 23.26 -3.25 -1.91
CA ILE A 384 22.11 -2.34 -2.03
C ILE A 384 21.19 -2.45 -0.80
N LYS A 385 21.01 -3.66 -0.25
CA LYS A 385 20.17 -3.88 0.95
C LYS A 385 20.77 -3.19 2.17
N GLU A 386 22.08 -3.29 2.37
CA GLU A 386 22.78 -2.55 3.44
C GLU A 386 22.74 -1.04 3.22
N ALA A 387 22.90 -0.57 1.99
CA ALA A 387 22.77 0.84 1.66
C ALA A 387 21.36 1.38 1.98
N LYS A 388 20.30 0.66 1.58
CA LYS A 388 18.91 0.99 1.93
C LYS A 388 18.70 1.06 3.43
N LYS A 389 19.14 0.03 4.16
CA LYS A 389 19.04 -0.02 5.62
C LYS A 389 19.74 1.16 6.31
N LEU A 390 20.84 1.65 5.76
CA LEU A 390 21.55 2.81 6.27
C LEU A 390 20.87 4.12 5.88
N TYR A 391 20.31 4.19 4.68
CA TYR A 391 19.49 5.31 4.19
C TYR A 391 18.29 5.54 5.12
N TYR A 392 17.48 4.51 5.41
CA TYR A 392 16.35 4.59 6.36
C TYR A 392 16.77 4.88 7.82
N LYS A 393 18.07 4.87 8.12
CA LYS A 393 18.63 5.24 9.43
C LYS A 393 19.24 6.64 9.44
N GLY A 394 19.02 7.45 8.41
CA GLY A 394 19.65 8.77 8.23
C GLY A 394 21.16 8.72 8.02
N LYS A 395 21.76 7.54 7.84
CA LYS A 395 23.23 7.36 7.75
C LYS A 395 23.70 7.50 6.31
N PHE A 396 23.39 8.63 5.68
CA PHE A 396 23.59 8.86 4.24
C PHE A 396 25.04 8.67 3.79
N GLN A 397 26.03 9.13 4.55
CA GLN A 397 27.45 8.94 4.21
C GLN A 397 27.86 7.47 4.21
N LYS A 398 27.35 6.67 5.16
CA LYS A 398 27.63 5.23 5.23
C LYS A 398 26.91 4.48 4.12
N ALA A 399 25.65 4.84 3.85
CA ALA A 399 24.93 4.30 2.70
C ALA A 399 25.68 4.58 1.39
N LEU A 400 26.20 5.79 1.22
CA LEU A 400 26.98 6.20 0.05
C LEU A 400 28.27 5.38 -0.11
N PHE A 401 28.91 4.96 0.98
CA PHE A 401 30.05 4.03 0.93
C PHE A 401 29.68 2.69 0.29
N PHE A 402 28.55 2.09 0.68
CA PHE A 402 28.08 0.83 0.09
C PHE A 402 27.66 1.00 -1.38
N ILE A 403 26.99 2.10 -1.71
CA ILE A 403 26.64 2.41 -3.12
C ILE A 403 27.89 2.64 -3.97
N ASN A 404 28.91 3.34 -3.47
CA ASN A 404 30.17 3.49 -4.19
C ASN A 404 30.91 2.16 -4.35
N LYS A 405 30.82 1.25 -3.38
CA LYS A 405 31.35 -0.11 -3.52
C LYS A 405 30.59 -0.90 -4.59
N LEU A 406 29.27 -0.76 -4.65
CA LEU A 406 28.44 -1.37 -5.70
C LEU A 406 28.81 -0.83 -7.08
N LEU A 407 28.98 0.48 -7.23
CA LEU A 407 29.40 1.13 -8.48
C LEU A 407 30.84 0.78 -8.91
N LYS A 408 31.70 0.32 -7.98
CA LYS A 408 33.02 -0.23 -8.34
C LYS A 408 32.93 -1.63 -8.93
N ILE A 409 31.93 -2.41 -8.52
CA ILE A 409 31.68 -3.76 -9.05
C ILE A 409 30.95 -3.63 -10.39
N ARG A 410 29.94 -2.76 -10.44
CA ARG A 410 29.10 -2.54 -11.61
C ARG A 410 28.90 -1.03 -11.81
N SER A 411 29.77 -0.44 -12.63
CA SER A 411 29.79 1.00 -12.90
C SER A 411 28.55 1.48 -13.66
N ASP A 412 27.92 0.59 -14.41
CA ASP A 412 26.71 0.82 -15.20
C ASP A 412 25.42 0.38 -14.49
N SER A 413 25.44 0.21 -13.16
CA SER A 413 24.21 -0.13 -12.43
C SER A 413 23.31 1.09 -12.32
N ALA A 414 22.26 1.15 -13.15
CA ALA A 414 21.23 2.20 -13.08
C ALA A 414 20.65 2.32 -11.65
N VAL A 415 20.36 1.20 -10.99
CA VAL A 415 19.89 1.21 -9.59
C VAL A 415 20.88 1.91 -8.65
N ALA A 416 22.17 1.61 -8.77
CA ALA A 416 23.18 2.18 -7.89
C ALA A 416 23.38 3.68 -8.18
N LEU A 417 23.31 4.09 -9.45
CA LEU A 417 23.37 5.50 -9.85
C LEU A 417 22.15 6.28 -9.34
N TYR A 418 20.95 5.73 -9.49
CA TYR A 418 19.72 6.26 -8.89
C TYR A 418 19.89 6.46 -7.38
N PHE A 419 20.28 5.40 -6.65
CA PHE A 419 20.39 5.45 -5.20
C PHE A 419 21.49 6.42 -4.74
N LYS A 420 22.55 6.59 -5.56
CA LYS A 420 23.57 7.61 -5.34
C LYS A 420 23.00 9.01 -5.50
N GLY A 421 22.20 9.26 -6.54
CA GLY A 421 21.48 10.51 -6.74
C GLY A 421 20.63 10.86 -5.53
N LYS A 422 19.79 9.91 -5.10
CA LYS A 422 18.93 10.03 -3.92
C LYS A 422 19.72 10.39 -2.65
N LEU A 423 20.78 9.65 -2.34
CA LEU A 423 21.64 9.94 -1.18
C LEU A 423 22.34 11.30 -1.24
N LEU A 424 22.64 11.81 -2.43
CA LEU A 424 23.19 13.14 -2.61
C LEU A 424 22.13 14.23 -2.45
N GLY A 425 20.89 13.95 -2.86
CA GLY A 425 19.72 14.81 -2.62
C GLY A 425 19.48 15.00 -1.12
N GLU A 426 19.49 13.92 -0.34
CA GLU A 426 19.39 13.97 1.12
C GLU A 426 20.53 14.77 1.79
N GLN A 427 21.70 14.79 1.16
CA GLN A 427 22.84 15.61 1.60
C GLN A 427 22.78 17.07 1.08
N LYS A 428 21.64 17.49 0.52
CA LYS A 428 21.43 18.81 -0.12
C LYS A 428 22.40 19.11 -1.27
N LYS A 429 23.02 18.08 -1.86
CA LYS A 429 23.92 18.20 -3.02
C LYS A 429 23.14 18.06 -4.32
N TYR A 430 22.13 18.92 -4.50
CA TYR A 430 21.10 18.79 -5.53
C TYR A 430 21.67 18.71 -6.96
N TYR A 431 22.66 19.54 -7.30
CA TYR A 431 23.27 19.50 -8.63
C TYR A 431 23.92 18.14 -8.94
N ASN A 432 24.62 17.57 -7.96
CA ASN A 432 25.20 16.24 -8.12
C ASN A 432 24.12 15.16 -8.14
N ALA A 433 23.06 15.31 -7.35
CA ALA A 433 21.92 14.39 -7.36
C ALA A 433 21.30 14.30 -8.76
N ILE A 434 20.95 15.44 -9.37
CA ILE A 434 20.43 15.54 -10.75
C ILE A 434 21.37 14.85 -11.74
N LYS A 435 22.69 15.12 -11.66
CA LYS A 435 23.68 14.49 -12.54
C LYS A 435 23.68 12.96 -12.46
N TYR A 436 23.52 12.38 -11.27
CA TYR A 436 23.46 10.92 -11.10
C TYR A 436 22.10 10.33 -11.50
N HIS A 437 21.00 11.06 -11.31
CA HIS A 437 19.69 10.67 -11.82
C HIS A 437 19.67 10.62 -13.36
N LEU A 438 20.17 11.65 -14.04
CA LEU A 438 20.29 11.65 -15.51
C LEU A 438 21.18 10.50 -16.02
N LYS A 439 22.29 10.21 -15.33
CA LYS A 439 23.11 9.04 -15.65
C LYS A 439 22.37 7.71 -15.46
N SER A 440 21.55 7.60 -14.43
CA SER A 440 20.70 6.42 -14.21
C SER A 440 19.71 6.25 -15.36
N LEU A 441 18.99 7.30 -15.75
CA LEU A 441 18.02 7.28 -16.85
C LEU A 441 18.66 7.02 -18.21
N ASN A 442 19.92 7.42 -18.40
CA ASN A 442 20.67 7.11 -19.61
C ASN A 442 21.00 5.62 -19.76
N ILE A 443 21.09 4.89 -18.65
CA ILE A 443 21.31 3.44 -18.65
C ILE A 443 19.98 2.71 -18.72
N ASP A 444 19.02 3.12 -17.90
CA ASP A 444 17.70 2.52 -17.84
C ASP A 444 16.63 3.60 -17.70
N PRO A 445 15.96 3.96 -18.82
CA PRO A 445 14.94 4.99 -18.82
C PRO A 445 13.63 4.49 -18.19
N TYR A 446 13.49 3.19 -17.89
CA TYR A 446 12.24 2.67 -17.32
C TYR A 446 12.07 2.98 -15.83
N LYS A 447 13.02 3.64 -15.17
CA LYS A 447 12.99 3.88 -13.72
C LYS A 447 12.14 5.10 -13.35
N ILE A 448 10.87 4.86 -13.05
CA ILE A 448 9.93 5.91 -12.68
C ILE A 448 10.41 6.71 -11.46
N GLU A 449 10.97 6.09 -10.41
CA GLU A 449 11.42 6.82 -9.21
C GLU A 449 12.56 7.78 -9.50
N THR A 450 13.33 7.53 -10.55
CA THR A 450 14.38 8.45 -10.96
C THR A 450 13.79 9.72 -11.59
N TYR A 451 12.69 9.60 -12.33
CA TYR A 451 11.95 10.76 -12.83
C TYR A 451 11.22 11.51 -11.71
N MET A 452 10.66 10.81 -10.72
CA MET A 452 10.03 11.44 -9.54
C MET A 452 11.04 12.27 -8.73
N ASP A 453 12.19 11.65 -8.39
CA ASP A 453 13.24 12.36 -7.64
C ASP A 453 13.79 13.52 -8.51
N LEU A 454 13.92 13.34 -9.83
CA LEU A 454 14.38 14.39 -10.73
C LEU A 454 13.39 15.56 -10.81
N SER A 455 12.08 15.30 -10.99
CA SER A 455 11.07 16.37 -11.02
C SER A 455 11.13 17.14 -9.72
N PHE A 456 11.09 16.45 -8.57
CA PHE A 456 11.13 17.09 -7.24
C PHE A 456 12.37 17.96 -7.05
N LEU A 457 13.55 17.45 -7.44
CA LEU A 457 14.81 18.22 -7.38
C LEU A 457 14.80 19.46 -8.27
N LEU A 458 14.07 19.45 -9.39
CA LEU A 458 13.90 20.60 -10.26
C LEU A 458 12.97 21.64 -9.63
N GLU A 459 11.86 21.21 -9.01
CA GLU A 459 10.95 22.12 -8.28
C GLU A 459 11.69 22.89 -7.19
N ILE A 460 12.36 22.19 -6.26
CA ILE A 460 13.10 22.83 -5.17
C ILE A 460 14.24 23.72 -5.69
N GLY A 461 14.72 23.43 -6.90
CA GLY A 461 15.72 24.20 -7.62
C GLY A 461 15.21 25.47 -8.29
N GLY A 462 13.90 25.72 -8.29
CA GLY A 462 13.28 26.80 -9.05
C GLY A 462 13.23 26.56 -10.56
N TYR A 463 13.42 25.32 -11.01
CA TYR A 463 13.25 24.89 -12.40
C TYR A 463 11.79 24.52 -12.68
N PHE A 464 10.89 25.49 -12.50
CA PHE A 464 9.45 25.24 -12.47
C PHE A 464 8.88 24.78 -13.81
N HIS A 465 9.40 25.25 -14.95
CA HIS A 465 8.94 24.79 -16.25
C HIS A 465 9.28 23.30 -16.47
N SER A 466 10.51 22.92 -16.15
CA SER A 466 10.98 21.53 -16.27
C SER A 466 10.25 20.59 -15.32
N SER A 467 10.03 21.05 -14.08
CA SER A 467 9.28 20.33 -13.04
C SER A 467 7.84 20.08 -13.47
N ALA A 468 7.10 21.14 -13.86
CA ALA A 468 5.72 21.04 -14.31
C ALA A 468 5.60 20.05 -15.47
N LEU A 469 6.50 20.17 -16.45
CA LEU A 469 6.45 19.35 -17.65
C LEU A 469 6.69 17.86 -17.39
N LEU A 470 7.72 17.53 -16.61
CA LEU A 470 8.00 16.15 -16.26
C LEU A 470 6.86 15.56 -15.42
N THR A 471 6.30 16.34 -14.49
CA THR A 471 5.20 15.91 -13.63
C THR A 471 3.91 15.68 -14.43
N SER A 472 3.58 16.55 -15.39
CA SER A 472 2.45 16.36 -16.32
C SER A 472 2.55 15.05 -17.10
N LEU A 473 3.75 14.65 -17.52
CA LEU A 473 3.98 13.38 -18.20
C LEU A 473 3.86 12.19 -17.23
N LEU A 474 4.38 12.32 -16.02
CA LEU A 474 4.34 11.26 -14.99
C LEU A 474 2.92 10.95 -14.49
N LEU A 475 2.03 11.94 -14.48
CA LEU A 475 0.60 11.73 -14.18
C LEU A 475 -0.07 10.73 -15.13
N ARG A 476 0.49 10.50 -16.32
CA ARG A 476 -0.03 9.49 -17.25
C ARG A 476 0.16 8.05 -16.79
N PHE A 477 0.99 7.85 -15.77
CA PHE A 477 1.33 6.55 -15.19
C PHE A 477 0.80 6.42 -13.77
N CYS A 478 0.83 7.50 -12.98
CA CYS A 478 0.38 7.49 -11.58
C CYS A 478 -0.52 8.72 -11.27
N PRO A 479 -1.75 8.77 -11.79
CA PRO A 479 -2.67 9.89 -11.62
C PRO A 479 -3.23 10.05 -10.20
N PHE A 480 -3.00 9.09 -9.30
CA PHE A 480 -3.37 9.18 -7.89
C PHE A 480 -2.15 9.35 -6.96
N ASP A 481 -0.97 9.67 -7.49
CA ASP A 481 0.17 10.00 -6.63
C ASP A 481 0.01 11.42 -6.05
N PHE A 482 -0.16 11.49 -4.74
CA PHE A 482 -0.29 12.76 -4.01
C PHE A 482 0.86 13.74 -4.33
N ASN A 483 2.10 13.26 -4.42
CA ASN A 483 3.26 14.13 -4.59
C ASN A 483 3.27 14.80 -5.96
N PHE A 484 2.84 14.09 -7.01
CA PHE A 484 2.75 14.68 -8.34
C PHE A 484 1.73 15.81 -8.41
N HIS A 485 0.61 15.69 -7.70
CA HIS A 485 -0.38 16.76 -7.63
C HIS A 485 0.13 17.98 -6.88
N MET A 486 0.80 17.78 -5.74
CA MET A 486 1.45 18.87 -5.01
C MET A 486 2.49 19.57 -5.86
N GLN A 487 3.34 18.80 -6.51
CA GLN A 487 4.42 19.30 -7.32
C GLN A 487 3.92 20.07 -8.55
N LEU A 488 2.95 19.50 -9.27
CA LEU A 488 2.35 20.17 -10.42
C LEU A 488 1.62 21.44 -9.96
N ALA A 489 0.99 21.43 -8.78
CA ALA A 489 0.32 22.61 -8.26
C ALA A 489 1.30 23.76 -7.95
N ILE A 490 2.39 23.47 -7.24
CA ILE A 490 3.44 24.45 -6.91
C ILE A 490 4.08 24.99 -8.19
N SER A 491 4.52 24.08 -9.07
CA SER A 491 5.22 24.45 -10.29
C SER A 491 4.31 25.26 -11.23
N SER A 492 3.04 24.87 -11.40
CA SER A 492 2.04 25.61 -12.18
C SER A 492 1.72 26.98 -11.59
N CYS A 493 1.56 27.08 -10.27
CA CYS A 493 1.35 28.36 -9.59
C CYS A 493 2.49 29.35 -9.89
N GLN A 494 3.74 28.90 -9.77
CA GLN A 494 4.94 29.73 -10.00
C GLN A 494 5.08 30.21 -11.46
N ILE A 495 4.56 29.45 -12.44
CA ILE A 495 4.57 29.81 -13.87
C ILE A 495 3.22 30.39 -14.36
N LEU A 496 2.34 30.83 -13.46
CA LEU A 496 1.04 31.45 -13.75
C LEU A 496 0.07 30.54 -14.54
N LYS A 497 -0.05 29.28 -14.13
CA LYS A 497 -0.95 28.28 -14.72
C LYS A 497 -1.99 27.77 -13.71
N PRO A 498 -3.15 27.24 -14.16
CA PRO A 498 -4.14 26.64 -13.27
C PRO A 498 -3.54 25.52 -12.43
N PHE A 499 -3.86 25.50 -11.13
CA PHE A 499 -3.30 24.53 -10.18
C PHE A 499 -4.29 24.00 -9.14
N LYS A 500 -5.40 24.72 -8.88
CA LYS A 500 -6.32 24.38 -7.79
C LYS A 500 -6.89 22.96 -7.93
N ASN A 501 -7.22 22.50 -9.14
CA ASN A 501 -7.70 21.13 -9.38
C ASN A 501 -6.70 20.05 -8.92
N CYS A 502 -5.40 20.31 -9.03
CA CYS A 502 -4.37 19.40 -8.51
C CYS A 502 -4.43 19.36 -6.97
N LEU A 503 -4.58 20.51 -6.30
CA LEU A 503 -4.77 20.55 -4.85
C LEU A 503 -6.05 19.85 -4.42
N TRP A 504 -7.15 20.06 -5.14
CA TRP A 504 -8.41 19.37 -4.88
C TRP A 504 -8.23 17.86 -4.91
N LEU A 505 -7.55 17.34 -5.91
CA LEU A 505 -7.28 15.91 -6.01
C LEU A 505 -6.33 15.43 -4.91
N ALA A 506 -5.25 16.17 -4.62
CA ALA A 506 -4.35 15.87 -3.52
C ALA A 506 -5.08 15.80 -2.16
N GLY A 507 -5.99 16.73 -1.90
CA GLY A 507 -6.80 16.77 -0.68
C GLY A 507 -7.87 15.69 -0.65
N SER A 508 -8.40 15.29 -1.81
CA SER A 508 -9.29 14.12 -1.89
C SER A 508 -8.55 12.81 -1.60
N LEU A 509 -7.26 12.74 -1.92
CA LEU A 509 -6.42 11.55 -1.68
C LEU A 509 -5.87 11.50 -0.24
N ASN A 510 -5.49 12.65 0.31
CA ASN A 510 -4.97 12.76 1.67
C ASN A 510 -5.19 14.19 2.22
N PRO A 511 -6.35 14.47 2.83
CA PRO A 511 -6.75 15.81 3.24
C PRO A 511 -5.82 16.37 4.33
N GLY A 512 -5.49 15.55 5.34
CA GLY A 512 -4.61 15.96 6.43
C GLY A 512 -3.21 16.34 5.95
N ARG A 513 -2.63 15.57 5.02
CA ARG A 513 -1.31 15.86 4.44
C ARG A 513 -1.33 17.13 3.59
N LEU A 514 -2.40 17.35 2.81
CA LEU A 514 -2.53 18.58 2.03
C LEU A 514 -2.62 19.80 2.95
N ILE A 515 -3.55 19.82 3.91
CA ILE A 515 -3.76 20.97 4.80
C ILE A 515 -2.48 21.29 5.56
N ASN A 516 -1.79 20.26 6.07
CA ASN A 516 -0.50 20.43 6.74
C ASN A 516 0.55 21.06 5.81
N PHE A 517 0.57 20.67 4.53
CA PHE A 517 1.46 21.29 3.57
C PHE A 517 1.07 22.74 3.28
N LEU A 518 -0.21 22.99 2.99
CA LEU A 518 -0.70 24.32 2.61
C LEU A 518 -0.44 25.35 3.71
N THR A 519 -0.64 24.96 4.97
CA THR A 519 -0.47 25.84 6.13
C THR A 519 1.00 26.14 6.47
N ARG A 520 1.95 25.28 6.08
CA ARG A 520 3.35 25.38 6.55
C ARG A 520 4.38 25.62 5.45
N PHE A 521 4.14 25.08 4.26
CA PHE A 521 5.15 24.96 3.21
C PHE A 521 4.68 25.55 1.87
N TRP A 522 3.44 26.03 1.77
CA TRP A 522 2.96 26.66 0.54
C TRP A 522 3.75 27.93 0.23
N PHE A 523 4.12 28.10 -1.03
CA PHE A 523 4.79 29.30 -1.50
C PHE A 523 3.77 30.40 -1.76
N TYR A 524 3.65 31.35 -0.82
CA TYR A 524 2.86 32.58 -1.00
C TYR A 524 3.60 33.68 -1.76
N GLU A 525 4.85 33.42 -2.12
CA GLU A 525 5.73 34.35 -2.81
C GLU A 525 6.09 33.82 -4.19
N ARG A 526 6.14 34.73 -5.17
CA ARG A 526 6.50 34.38 -6.54
C ARG A 526 8.02 34.33 -6.69
N ILE A 527 8.53 33.26 -7.28
CA ILE A 527 9.96 33.01 -7.47
C ILE A 527 10.26 33.00 -8.96
N LYS A 528 11.35 33.68 -9.36
CA LYS A 528 11.73 33.75 -10.77
C LYS A 528 12.23 32.39 -11.25
N PRO A 529 11.61 31.77 -12.28
CA PRO A 529 12.07 30.49 -12.80
C PRO A 529 13.54 30.57 -13.23
N ARG A 530 14.32 29.54 -12.88
CA ARG A 530 15.73 29.40 -13.26
C ARG A 530 15.90 28.82 -14.66
N ASP A 531 14.85 28.21 -15.20
CA ASP A 531 14.74 27.72 -16.55
C ASP A 531 13.81 28.56 -17.42
N SER A 532 13.82 28.28 -18.72
CA SER A 532 12.96 28.91 -19.70
C SER A 532 12.60 27.92 -20.80
N LEU A 533 11.43 28.09 -21.40
CA LEU A 533 10.97 27.25 -22.51
C LEU A 533 11.98 27.19 -23.67
N LYS A 534 12.61 28.34 -23.97
CA LYS A 534 13.67 28.45 -24.99
C LYS A 534 14.87 27.54 -24.69
N ASN A 535 15.31 27.46 -23.44
CA ASN A 535 16.46 26.64 -23.05
C ASN A 535 16.10 25.15 -22.99
N ILE A 536 14.83 24.84 -22.69
CA ILE A 536 14.33 23.46 -22.68
C ILE A 536 14.13 22.93 -24.11
N GLY A 537 13.87 23.82 -25.07
CA GLY A 537 13.62 23.47 -26.47
C GLY A 537 12.15 23.18 -26.77
N ILE A 538 11.24 23.80 -26.01
CA ILE A 538 9.79 23.55 -26.07
C ILE A 538 9.07 24.86 -26.37
N SER A 539 8.04 24.81 -27.21
CA SER A 539 7.22 25.95 -27.55
C SER A 539 6.18 26.26 -26.45
N PRO A 540 5.70 27.51 -26.35
CA PRO A 540 4.59 27.86 -25.47
C PRO A 540 3.32 27.04 -25.72
N ASN A 541 3.07 26.60 -26.96
CA ASN A 541 1.90 25.79 -27.30
C ASN A 541 2.05 24.36 -26.77
N GLU A 542 3.21 23.73 -26.98
CA GLU A 542 3.49 22.37 -26.51
C GLU A 542 3.36 22.23 -25.00
N ILE A 543 3.86 23.19 -24.21
CA ILE A 543 3.69 23.13 -22.75
C ILE A 543 2.24 23.31 -22.33
N ASN A 544 1.46 24.16 -23.01
CA ASN A 544 0.03 24.32 -22.72
C ASN A 544 -0.75 23.04 -23.05
N GLU A 545 -0.46 22.38 -24.17
CA GLU A 545 -1.08 21.09 -24.52
C GLU A 545 -0.80 20.01 -23.47
N LEU A 546 0.46 19.93 -22.99
CA LEU A 546 0.83 18.99 -21.92
C LEU A 546 0.12 19.28 -20.60
N LEU A 547 0.03 20.56 -20.21
CA LEU A 547 -0.67 20.96 -18.99
C LEU A 547 -2.19 20.72 -19.10
N ASN A 548 -2.80 21.00 -20.24
CA ASN A 548 -4.22 20.71 -20.48
C ASN A 548 -4.49 19.20 -20.45
N SER A 549 -3.58 18.40 -21.02
CA SER A 549 -3.64 16.93 -20.94
C SER A 549 -3.56 16.45 -19.49
N ALA A 550 -2.66 17.03 -18.68
CA ALA A 550 -2.57 16.73 -17.26
C ALA A 550 -3.83 17.16 -16.48
N GLU A 551 -4.39 18.33 -16.78
CA GLU A 551 -5.63 18.81 -16.17
C GLU A 551 -6.82 17.89 -16.48
N SER A 552 -6.92 17.38 -17.72
CA SER A 552 -7.94 16.38 -18.08
C SER A 552 -7.79 15.09 -17.25
N ILE A 553 -6.56 14.62 -17.03
CA ILE A 553 -6.29 13.46 -16.17
C ILE A 553 -6.72 13.74 -14.73
N VAL A 554 -6.39 14.92 -14.20
CA VAL A 554 -6.76 15.34 -12.83
C VAL A 554 -8.28 15.41 -12.67
N LEU A 555 -8.99 16.02 -13.63
CA LEU A 555 -10.46 16.11 -13.60
C LEU A 555 -11.13 14.74 -13.68
N ASN A 556 -10.61 13.84 -14.51
CA ASN A 556 -11.13 12.47 -14.59
C ASN A 556 -10.86 11.68 -13.29
N ALA A 557 -9.67 11.82 -12.71
CA ALA A 557 -9.35 11.24 -11.41
C ALA A 557 -10.26 11.80 -10.29
N LEU A 558 -10.57 13.10 -10.29
CA LEU A 558 -11.52 13.71 -9.35
C LEU A 558 -12.93 13.13 -9.49
N LYS A 559 -13.42 12.92 -10.73
CA LYS A 559 -14.73 12.25 -10.96
C LYS A 559 -14.74 10.86 -10.33
N VAL A 560 -13.66 10.09 -10.52
CA VAL A 560 -13.53 8.75 -9.94
C VAL A 560 -13.54 8.79 -8.42
N VAL A 561 -12.74 9.66 -7.80
CA VAL A 561 -12.69 9.76 -6.32
C VAL A 561 -14.04 10.20 -5.73
N ARG A 562 -14.75 11.13 -6.39
CA ARG A 562 -16.08 11.56 -5.95
C ARG A 562 -17.12 10.45 -5.99
N LEU A 563 -17.06 9.57 -6.99
CA LEU A 563 -18.00 8.44 -7.09
C LEU A 563 -17.79 7.41 -5.99
N GLN A 564 -16.56 7.18 -5.55
CA GLN A 564 -16.25 6.19 -4.51
C GLN A 564 -16.65 6.66 -3.10
N GLY A 565 -16.77 7.97 -2.88
CA GLY A 565 -16.93 8.58 -1.56
C GLY A 565 -15.68 8.40 -0.69
N THR A 566 -15.60 9.11 0.44
CA THR A 566 -14.54 8.99 1.46
C THR A 566 -14.59 7.66 2.23
N LYS A 567 -15.04 6.57 1.60
CA LYS A 567 -15.15 5.25 2.22
C LYS A 567 -13.78 4.62 2.35
N TYR A 568 -13.09 4.98 3.43
CA TYR A 568 -11.97 4.24 3.95
C TYR A 568 -12.35 2.76 4.08
N LYS A 569 -11.46 1.92 3.55
CA LYS A 569 -11.55 0.46 3.49
C LYS A 569 -11.52 -0.12 4.90
N ASP A 570 -12.69 -0.39 5.47
CA ASP A 570 -12.80 -1.33 6.58
C ASP A 570 -13.11 -2.74 6.01
N GLU A 571 -12.76 -3.81 6.73
CA GLU A 571 -13.05 -5.20 6.33
C GLU A 571 -14.54 -5.37 5.97
N LYS A 572 -15.42 -4.62 6.66
CA LYS A 572 -16.85 -4.50 6.38
C LYS A 572 -17.21 -4.14 4.94
N PHE A 573 -16.41 -3.33 4.25
CA PHE A 573 -16.68 -2.97 2.85
C PHE A 573 -16.42 -4.13 1.91
N ILE A 574 -15.33 -4.88 2.13
CA ILE A 574 -15.02 -6.10 1.36
C ILE A 574 -16.08 -7.16 1.63
N ASP A 575 -16.47 -7.33 2.90
CA ASP A 575 -17.54 -8.26 3.28
C ASP A 575 -18.88 -7.88 2.63
N ASN A 576 -19.22 -6.59 2.59
CA ASN A 576 -20.42 -6.10 1.90
C ASN A 576 -20.35 -6.30 0.38
N LEU A 577 -19.18 -6.10 -0.23
CA LEU A 577 -18.96 -6.31 -1.66
C LEU A 577 -19.09 -7.79 -2.03
N ASN A 578 -18.47 -8.67 -1.24
CA ASN A 578 -18.59 -10.12 -1.40
C ASN A 578 -20.04 -10.57 -1.18
N ALA A 579 -20.71 -10.08 -0.13
CA ALA A 579 -22.12 -10.39 0.12
C ALA A 579 -23.03 -9.94 -1.02
N ARG A 580 -22.75 -8.81 -1.69
CA ARG A 580 -23.50 -8.36 -2.88
C ARG A 580 -23.19 -9.17 -4.12
N LEU A 581 -21.93 -9.57 -4.31
CA LEU A 581 -21.55 -10.47 -5.40
C LEU A 581 -22.22 -11.84 -5.23
N GLU A 582 -22.30 -12.36 -4.01
CA GLU A 582 -23.02 -13.59 -3.69
C GLU A 582 -24.54 -13.42 -3.75
N ASN A 583 -25.06 -12.21 -3.54
CA ASN A 583 -26.49 -11.91 -3.61
C ASN A 583 -26.95 -11.49 -5.01
N SER A 584 -27.38 -12.48 -5.78
CA SER A 584 -27.93 -12.29 -7.11
C SER A 584 -29.10 -11.29 -7.24
N GLN A 585 -29.91 -11.09 -6.19
CA GLN A 585 -31.02 -10.11 -6.17
C GLN A 585 -30.54 -8.67 -6.30
N TYR A 586 -29.30 -8.39 -5.90
CA TYR A 586 -28.71 -7.06 -6.04
C TYR A 586 -28.64 -6.65 -7.52
N PHE A 587 -28.32 -7.58 -8.42
CA PHE A 587 -28.24 -7.34 -9.86
C PHE A 587 -29.58 -7.56 -10.58
N PHE A 588 -30.48 -8.37 -10.01
CA PHE A 588 -31.79 -8.72 -10.57
C PHE A 588 -32.89 -8.67 -9.49
N PRO A 589 -33.37 -7.45 -9.13
CA PRO A 589 -34.29 -7.26 -8.02
C PRO A 589 -35.71 -7.78 -8.28
N ASN A 590 -36.09 -8.01 -9.54
CA ASN A 590 -37.39 -8.57 -9.91
C ASN A 590 -37.27 -10.06 -10.23
N ASN A 591 -38.15 -10.89 -9.68
CA ASN A 591 -38.13 -12.35 -9.90
C ASN A 591 -38.36 -12.75 -11.36
N GLU A 592 -39.05 -11.91 -12.14
CA GLU A 592 -39.23 -12.12 -13.58
C GLU A 592 -37.91 -12.03 -14.37
N ASP A 593 -36.89 -11.40 -13.81
CA ASP A 593 -35.56 -11.30 -14.42
C ASP A 593 -34.69 -12.55 -14.15
N HIS A 594 -35.19 -13.61 -13.51
CA HIS A 594 -34.38 -14.78 -13.10
C HIS A 594 -34.25 -15.84 -14.22
N ILE A 595 -33.88 -15.41 -15.42
CA ILE A 595 -33.72 -16.26 -16.60
C ILE A 595 -32.25 -16.69 -16.83
N MET A 596 -32.05 -17.76 -17.59
CA MET A 596 -30.72 -18.31 -17.92
C MET A 596 -29.79 -17.31 -18.61
N LYS A 597 -30.33 -16.39 -19.43
CA LYS A 597 -29.57 -15.25 -19.98
C LYS A 597 -28.94 -14.41 -18.87
N ASN A 598 -29.72 -14.10 -17.84
CA ASN A 598 -29.28 -13.27 -16.73
C ASN A 598 -28.30 -14.03 -15.84
N TRP A 599 -28.43 -15.36 -15.71
CA TRP A 599 -27.41 -16.21 -15.11
C TRP A 599 -26.09 -16.14 -15.88
N PHE A 600 -26.14 -16.24 -17.21
CA PHE A 600 -24.94 -16.10 -18.05
C PHE A 600 -24.29 -14.72 -17.88
N ALA A 601 -25.08 -13.65 -17.87
CA ALA A 601 -24.58 -12.29 -17.64
C ALA A 601 -23.95 -12.12 -16.25
N TYR A 602 -24.55 -12.72 -15.21
CA TYR A 602 -24.02 -12.74 -13.85
C TYR A 602 -22.66 -13.47 -13.76
N GLU A 603 -22.59 -14.69 -14.29
CA GLU A 603 -21.34 -15.46 -14.34
C GLU A 603 -20.24 -14.74 -15.13
N LEU A 604 -20.61 -14.14 -16.27
CA LEU A 604 -19.71 -13.32 -17.06
C LEU A 604 -19.20 -12.10 -16.27
N THR A 605 -20.06 -11.49 -15.46
CA THR A 605 -19.70 -10.33 -14.61
C THR A 605 -18.65 -10.72 -13.58
N ILE A 606 -18.85 -11.85 -12.89
CA ILE A 606 -17.90 -12.36 -11.88
C ILE A 606 -16.56 -12.68 -12.53
N LEU A 607 -16.58 -13.41 -13.65
CA LEU A 607 -15.35 -13.78 -14.36
C LEU A 607 -14.62 -12.56 -14.91
N LEU A 608 -15.33 -11.56 -15.44
CA LEU A 608 -14.72 -10.30 -15.89
C LEU A 608 -14.09 -9.54 -14.73
N ALA A 609 -14.82 -9.36 -13.63
CA ALA A 609 -14.29 -8.69 -12.44
C ALA A 609 -13.02 -9.39 -11.93
N HIS A 610 -13.03 -10.73 -11.87
CA HIS A 610 -11.88 -11.53 -11.47
C HIS A 610 -10.72 -11.42 -12.46
N ASN A 611 -10.97 -11.57 -13.78
CA ASN A 611 -9.92 -11.52 -14.80
C ASN A 611 -9.29 -10.13 -14.92
N PHE A 612 -10.10 -9.07 -14.77
CA PHE A 612 -9.58 -7.73 -14.61
C PHE A 612 -8.70 -7.68 -13.36
N TYR A 613 -9.21 -8.03 -12.18
CA TYR A 613 -8.44 -8.03 -10.93
C TYR A 613 -7.11 -8.79 -11.01
N GLU A 614 -7.10 -10.00 -11.57
CA GLU A 614 -5.90 -10.81 -11.79
C GLU A 614 -4.90 -10.12 -12.74
N SER A 615 -5.39 -9.54 -13.84
CA SER A 615 -4.57 -8.75 -14.76
C SER A 615 -3.95 -7.55 -14.05
N TYR A 616 -4.62 -6.96 -13.06
CA TYR A 616 -4.12 -5.83 -12.27
C TYR A 616 -3.13 -6.20 -11.19
N ASN A 617 -3.45 -7.22 -10.39
CA ASN A 617 -2.59 -7.68 -9.29
C ASN A 617 -1.25 -8.18 -9.80
N LYS A 618 -1.21 -8.87 -10.95
CA LYS A 618 0.05 -9.27 -11.59
C LYS A 618 0.88 -8.08 -12.06
N ASN A 619 0.24 -6.93 -12.31
CA ASN A 619 0.84 -5.77 -12.95
C ASN A 619 1.04 -4.55 -12.00
N ASN A 620 0.95 -4.72 -10.67
CA ASN A 620 1.18 -3.71 -9.61
C ASN A 620 0.76 -2.27 -9.93
N LEU A 621 -0.38 -2.09 -10.60
CA LEU A 621 -0.83 -0.80 -11.12
C LEU A 621 -1.29 0.21 -10.04
N ASN A 622 -1.28 -0.18 -8.76
CA ASN A 622 -1.83 0.58 -7.62
C ASN A 622 -3.26 1.11 -7.86
N LEU A 623 -4.02 0.44 -8.75
CA LEU A 623 -5.42 0.71 -9.08
C LEU A 623 -6.38 -0.21 -8.32
N SER A 624 -5.89 -0.92 -7.28
CA SER A 624 -6.73 -1.79 -6.47
C SER A 624 -7.95 -1.06 -5.89
N TYR A 625 -7.83 0.25 -5.66
CA TYR A 625 -8.92 1.14 -5.27
C TYR A 625 -10.02 1.28 -6.33
N LEU A 626 -9.67 1.19 -7.63
CA LEU A 626 -10.63 1.25 -8.73
C LEU A 626 -11.42 -0.06 -8.87
N ILE A 627 -10.73 -1.21 -8.82
CA ILE A 627 -11.33 -2.53 -9.12
C ILE A 627 -12.14 -3.08 -7.95
N LEU A 628 -11.77 -2.72 -6.72
CA LEU A 628 -12.47 -3.16 -5.52
C LEU A 628 -13.71 -2.31 -5.23
N SER A 629 -14.20 -1.48 -6.15
CA SER A 629 -15.36 -0.60 -5.92
C SER A 629 -16.66 -1.21 -6.44
N GLU A 630 -17.78 -0.85 -5.80
CA GLU A 630 -19.13 -1.26 -6.22
C GLU A 630 -19.41 -0.81 -7.66
N GLU A 631 -19.01 0.41 -7.98
CA GLU A 631 -19.19 1.01 -9.30
C GLU A 631 -18.39 0.30 -10.40
N PHE A 632 -17.24 -0.30 -10.06
CA PHE A 632 -16.48 -1.12 -11.00
C PHE A 632 -17.16 -2.46 -11.29
N ILE A 633 -17.77 -3.08 -10.29
CA ILE A 633 -18.59 -4.28 -10.49
C ILE A 633 -19.81 -3.95 -11.37
N MET A 634 -20.46 -2.81 -11.12
CA MET A 634 -21.56 -2.33 -11.97
C MET A 634 -21.12 -2.08 -13.41
N LEU A 635 -19.89 -1.60 -13.62
CA LEU A 635 -19.30 -1.50 -14.95
C LEU A 635 -19.12 -2.89 -15.61
N CYS A 636 -18.60 -3.87 -14.88
CA CYS A 636 -18.47 -5.24 -15.36
C CYS A 636 -19.84 -5.86 -15.70
N PHE A 637 -20.87 -5.52 -14.93
CA PHE A 637 -22.24 -5.98 -15.16
C PHE A 637 -22.83 -5.38 -16.44
N GLU A 638 -22.69 -4.07 -16.64
CA GLU A 638 -23.12 -3.40 -17.88
C GLU A 638 -22.38 -3.96 -19.10
N LEU A 639 -21.05 -4.16 -19.00
CA LEU A 639 -20.26 -4.84 -20.03
C LEU A 639 -20.82 -6.24 -20.34
N SER A 640 -21.11 -7.03 -19.31
CA SER A 640 -21.64 -8.40 -19.46
C SER A 640 -23.02 -8.42 -20.09
N LYS A 641 -23.89 -7.46 -19.73
CA LYS A 641 -25.23 -7.33 -20.28
C LYS A 641 -25.20 -7.00 -21.77
N ILE A 642 -24.45 -5.97 -22.17
CA ILE A 642 -24.27 -5.57 -23.58
C ILE A 642 -23.72 -6.74 -24.40
N THR A 643 -22.71 -7.41 -23.86
CA THR A 643 -22.08 -8.57 -24.52
C THR A 643 -23.07 -9.73 -24.68
N SER A 644 -23.83 -10.06 -23.62
CA SER A 644 -24.83 -11.13 -23.65
C SER A 644 -25.95 -10.83 -24.63
N ASP A 645 -26.42 -9.59 -24.70
CA ASP A 645 -27.44 -9.15 -25.66
C ASP A 645 -26.99 -9.33 -27.10
N GLN A 646 -25.74 -8.96 -27.42
CA GLN A 646 -25.20 -9.10 -28.76
C GLN A 646 -25.03 -10.57 -29.18
N ILE A 647 -24.55 -11.42 -28.27
CA ILE A 647 -24.44 -12.88 -28.51
C ILE A 647 -25.81 -13.45 -28.84
N LEU A 648 -26.85 -13.07 -28.09
CA LEU A 648 -28.21 -13.59 -28.29
C LEU A 648 -28.86 -13.08 -29.58
N ASN A 649 -28.65 -11.81 -29.92
CA ASN A 649 -29.18 -11.22 -31.16
C ASN A 649 -28.55 -11.82 -32.41
N THR A 650 -27.28 -12.24 -32.33
CA THR A 650 -26.55 -12.88 -33.44
C THR A 650 -26.62 -14.40 -33.41
N LEU A 651 -27.32 -14.99 -32.44
CA LEU A 651 -27.37 -16.43 -32.23
C LEU A 651 -28.16 -17.13 -33.35
N VAL A 652 -27.47 -17.92 -34.17
CA VAL A 652 -28.09 -18.77 -35.20
C VAL A 652 -28.12 -20.22 -34.73
N LYS A 653 -29.34 -20.77 -34.56
CA LYS A 653 -29.55 -22.19 -34.24
C LYS A 653 -29.63 -23.03 -35.52
N ARG A 654 -28.68 -23.96 -35.72
CA ARG A 654 -28.81 -25.05 -36.70
C ARG A 654 -28.81 -26.39 -35.96
N LYS A 655 -29.44 -27.42 -36.56
CA LYS A 655 -29.82 -28.72 -35.95
C LYS A 655 -28.83 -29.32 -34.92
N ASN A 656 -27.51 -29.08 -35.04
CA ASN A 656 -26.48 -29.49 -34.06
C ASN A 656 -25.36 -28.45 -33.82
N THR A 657 -25.45 -27.22 -34.33
CA THR A 657 -24.38 -26.20 -34.25
C THR A 657 -24.96 -24.82 -33.96
N PHE A 658 -24.34 -24.10 -33.02
CA PHE A 658 -24.65 -22.71 -32.72
C PHE A 658 -23.51 -21.83 -33.25
N SER A 659 -23.86 -20.72 -33.88
CA SER A 659 -22.91 -19.67 -34.25
C SER A 659 -23.44 -18.33 -33.74
N PHE A 660 -22.53 -17.47 -33.30
CA PHE A 660 -22.80 -16.11 -32.83
C PHE A 660 -21.62 -15.23 -33.24
N GLU A 661 -21.81 -13.92 -33.20
CA GLU A 661 -20.77 -12.93 -33.49
C GLU A 661 -20.57 -12.03 -32.27
N ILE A 662 -19.31 -11.71 -31.98
CA ILE A 662 -18.93 -10.75 -30.93
C ILE A 662 -18.09 -9.68 -31.61
N ASP A 663 -18.65 -8.48 -31.71
CA ASP A 663 -17.95 -7.30 -32.20
C ASP A 663 -17.60 -6.40 -31.00
N THR A 664 -16.36 -6.52 -30.52
CA THR A 664 -15.88 -5.74 -29.37
C THR A 664 -15.83 -4.25 -29.61
N GLU A 665 -15.69 -3.79 -30.85
CA GLU A 665 -15.69 -2.37 -31.15
C GLU A 665 -17.07 -1.81 -30.82
N THR A 666 -18.13 -2.43 -31.34
CA THR A 666 -19.52 -2.03 -31.04
C THR A 666 -19.86 -2.09 -29.55
N ILE A 667 -19.36 -3.10 -28.81
CA ILE A 667 -19.57 -3.22 -27.36
C ILE A 667 -18.94 -2.04 -26.63
N LEU A 668 -17.65 -1.78 -26.88
CA LEU A 668 -16.88 -0.76 -26.16
C LEU A 668 -17.24 0.66 -26.61
N GLU A 669 -17.88 0.80 -27.77
CA GLU A 669 -18.42 2.07 -28.26
C GLU A 669 -19.76 2.48 -27.63
N ASN A 670 -20.40 1.59 -26.87
CA ASN A 670 -21.74 1.81 -26.30
C ASN A 670 -21.83 3.09 -25.45
N GLU A 671 -22.87 3.89 -25.67
CA GLU A 671 -23.04 5.18 -24.98
C GLU A 671 -23.06 5.07 -23.45
N LYS A 672 -23.64 3.99 -22.90
CA LYS A 672 -23.70 3.80 -21.44
C LYS A 672 -22.31 3.62 -20.85
N LEU A 673 -21.44 2.90 -21.56
CA LEU A 673 -20.05 2.71 -21.14
C LEU A 673 -19.27 4.02 -21.30
N LYS A 674 -19.38 4.72 -22.44
CA LYS A 674 -18.66 6.01 -22.65
C LYS A 674 -19.06 7.10 -21.66
N LYS A 675 -20.30 7.08 -21.14
CA LYS A 675 -20.77 8.01 -20.10
C LYS A 675 -20.27 7.66 -18.69
N ASN A 676 -19.76 6.44 -18.48
CA ASN A 676 -19.26 6.01 -17.18
C ASN A 676 -17.80 6.49 -16.98
N PRO A 677 -17.50 7.38 -16.03
CA PRO A 677 -16.15 7.91 -15.84
C PRO A 677 -15.16 6.85 -15.36
N ILE A 678 -15.62 5.77 -14.73
CA ILE A 678 -14.78 4.62 -14.38
C ILE A 678 -14.35 3.91 -15.65
N PHE A 679 -15.24 3.74 -16.63
CA PHE A 679 -14.88 3.14 -17.92
C PHE A 679 -13.89 4.00 -18.71
N GLU A 680 -14.11 5.31 -18.76
CA GLU A 680 -13.18 6.25 -19.40
C GLU A 680 -11.78 6.16 -18.78
N PHE A 681 -11.73 6.17 -17.43
CA PHE A 681 -10.48 6.05 -16.70
C PHE A 681 -9.86 4.64 -16.80
N PHE A 682 -10.68 3.59 -16.90
CA PHE A 682 -10.25 2.22 -17.13
C PHE A 682 -9.57 2.08 -18.49
N CYS A 683 -10.15 2.66 -19.54
CA CYS A 683 -9.59 2.72 -20.88
C CYS A 683 -8.24 3.46 -20.91
N PHE A 684 -8.08 4.51 -20.10
CA PHE A 684 -6.83 5.25 -19.99
C PHE A 684 -5.64 4.35 -19.55
N PHE A 685 -5.89 3.38 -18.67
CA PHE A 685 -4.84 2.50 -18.16
C PHE A 685 -4.61 1.25 -18.98
N ILE A 686 -5.68 0.52 -19.30
CA ILE A 686 -5.56 -0.77 -19.98
C ILE A 686 -5.42 -0.60 -21.49
N SER A 687 -5.96 0.48 -22.07
CA SER A 687 -6.32 0.61 -23.50
C SER A 687 -7.55 -0.20 -23.89
N ILE A 688 -8.29 0.29 -24.88
CA ILE A 688 -9.49 -0.35 -25.43
C ILE A 688 -9.15 -1.76 -25.96
N ASP A 689 -8.01 -1.91 -26.64
CA ASP A 689 -7.58 -3.19 -27.23
C ASP A 689 -7.38 -4.30 -26.18
N ALA A 690 -6.76 -3.97 -25.04
CA ALA A 690 -6.54 -4.95 -23.99
C ALA A 690 -7.83 -5.23 -23.18
N ILE A 691 -8.75 -4.26 -23.07
CA ILE A 691 -10.10 -4.53 -22.54
C ILE A 691 -10.84 -5.51 -23.45
N ALA A 692 -10.80 -5.28 -24.77
CA ALA A 692 -11.39 -6.17 -25.77
C ALA A 692 -10.81 -7.59 -25.69
N ALA A 693 -9.49 -7.70 -25.55
CA ALA A 693 -8.81 -9.00 -25.41
C ALA A 693 -9.26 -9.75 -24.16
N ILE A 694 -9.33 -9.09 -23.00
CA ILE A 694 -9.81 -9.71 -21.74
C ILE A 694 -11.27 -10.12 -21.88
N LEU A 695 -12.11 -9.27 -22.50
CA LEU A 695 -13.52 -9.57 -22.72
C LEU A 695 -13.70 -10.82 -23.59
N ILE A 696 -13.02 -10.88 -24.75
CA ILE A 696 -13.10 -12.04 -25.66
C ILE A 696 -12.63 -13.32 -24.98
N ASP A 697 -11.48 -13.29 -24.29
CA ASP A 697 -10.93 -14.46 -23.61
C ASP A 697 -11.92 -14.98 -22.53
N THR A 698 -12.47 -14.06 -21.75
CA THR A 698 -13.43 -14.37 -20.69
C THR A 698 -14.72 -14.98 -21.24
N VAL A 699 -15.30 -14.37 -22.28
CA VAL A 699 -16.53 -14.85 -22.91
C VAL A 699 -16.31 -16.21 -23.56
N THR A 700 -15.19 -16.39 -24.28
CA THR A 700 -14.87 -17.66 -24.95
C THR A 700 -14.77 -18.78 -23.92
N LYS A 701 -14.09 -18.53 -22.79
CA LYS A 701 -13.97 -19.49 -21.69
C LYS A 701 -15.35 -19.83 -21.10
N LEU A 702 -16.16 -18.83 -20.76
CA LEU A 702 -17.49 -19.07 -20.20
C LEU A 702 -18.40 -19.85 -21.16
N ILE A 703 -18.33 -19.59 -22.47
CA ILE A 703 -19.11 -20.32 -23.47
C ILE A 703 -18.69 -21.80 -23.52
N THR A 704 -17.39 -22.08 -23.48
CA THR A 704 -16.90 -23.47 -23.45
C THR A 704 -17.35 -24.21 -22.19
N GLU A 705 -17.37 -23.54 -21.04
CA GLU A 705 -17.89 -24.10 -19.78
C GLU A 705 -19.41 -24.32 -19.87
N CYS A 706 -20.15 -23.36 -20.45
CA CYS A 706 -21.61 -23.41 -20.64
C CYS A 706 -22.07 -24.59 -21.52
N ASP A 707 -21.28 -25.02 -22.50
CA ASP A 707 -21.63 -26.18 -23.34
C ASP A 707 -21.63 -27.50 -22.56
N THR A 708 -20.80 -27.58 -21.51
CA THR A 708 -20.70 -28.73 -20.62
C THR A 708 -21.56 -28.61 -19.36
N CYS A 709 -22.07 -27.40 -19.07
CA CYS A 709 -22.86 -27.17 -17.87
C CYS A 709 -24.29 -27.73 -18.01
N PRO A 710 -24.93 -28.11 -16.90
CA PRO A 710 -26.31 -28.61 -16.91
C PRO A 710 -27.32 -27.60 -17.46
N ASN A 711 -27.10 -26.31 -17.19
CA ASN A 711 -28.04 -25.23 -17.48
C ASN A 711 -28.06 -24.80 -18.96
N ARG A 712 -26.94 -24.98 -19.69
CA ARG A 712 -26.77 -24.61 -21.11
C ARG A 712 -27.38 -23.25 -21.45
N CYS A 713 -27.01 -22.25 -20.66
CA CYS A 713 -27.72 -20.97 -20.54
C CYS A 713 -28.04 -20.29 -21.87
N LEU A 714 -27.09 -20.29 -22.80
CA LEU A 714 -27.24 -19.66 -24.12
C LEU A 714 -28.13 -20.44 -25.09
N ARG A 715 -28.33 -21.74 -24.88
CA ARG A 715 -29.22 -22.53 -25.76
C ARG A 715 -30.69 -22.22 -25.48
N LYS A 716 -31.01 -21.92 -24.23
CA LYS A 716 -32.38 -21.68 -23.74
C LYS A 716 -32.43 -20.43 -22.85
N PRO A 717 -32.09 -19.25 -23.40
CA PRO A 717 -31.78 -18.04 -22.64
C PRO A 717 -32.97 -17.49 -21.84
N PHE A 718 -34.20 -17.76 -22.27
CA PHE A 718 -35.42 -17.28 -21.63
C PHE A 718 -36.04 -18.28 -20.66
N LYS A 719 -35.38 -19.43 -20.41
CA LYS A 719 -35.84 -20.37 -19.39
C LYS A 719 -35.50 -19.89 -17.99
N TRP A 720 -36.36 -20.22 -17.04
CA TRP A 720 -36.14 -19.90 -15.63
C TRP A 720 -34.96 -20.69 -15.04
N CYS A 721 -34.21 -20.08 -14.11
CA CYS A 721 -32.98 -20.64 -13.55
C CYS A 721 -33.09 -20.89 -12.03
N VAL A 722 -33.10 -22.18 -11.65
CA VAL A 722 -33.18 -22.68 -10.27
C VAL A 722 -32.05 -22.15 -9.37
N ALA A 723 -30.87 -21.85 -9.93
CA ALA A 723 -29.72 -21.39 -9.15
C ALA A 723 -29.97 -20.02 -8.46
N PHE A 724 -30.73 -19.12 -9.09
CA PHE A 724 -31.07 -17.82 -8.49
C PHE A 724 -31.90 -18.00 -7.22
N TYR A 725 -32.86 -18.93 -7.25
CA TYR A 725 -33.71 -19.23 -6.10
C TYR A 725 -32.91 -19.81 -4.91
N ILE A 726 -31.93 -20.68 -5.17
CA ILE A 726 -31.10 -21.28 -4.12
C ILE A 726 -30.29 -20.20 -3.39
N LEU A 727 -29.78 -19.20 -4.11
CA LEU A 727 -29.03 -18.07 -3.54
C LEU A 727 -29.93 -17.17 -2.67
N GLU A 728 -31.20 -16.99 -3.01
CA GLU A 728 -32.15 -16.21 -2.20
C GLU A 728 -32.40 -16.83 -0.81
N LYS A 729 -32.39 -18.16 -0.71
CA LYS A 729 -32.65 -18.88 0.56
C LYS A 729 -31.58 -18.71 1.62
N VAL A 730 -30.37 -18.31 1.26
CA VAL A 730 -29.28 -18.14 2.23
C VAL A 730 -29.52 -16.94 3.16
N ASN A 731 -30.38 -15.97 2.78
CA ASN A 731 -30.51 -14.70 3.49
C ASN A 731 -31.90 -14.36 4.07
N ASN A 732 -32.96 -15.14 3.83
CA ASN A 732 -34.30 -14.78 4.31
C ASN A 732 -35.10 -15.95 4.89
N ASP A 733 -35.21 -15.99 6.22
CA ASP A 733 -36.09 -16.86 7.02
C ASP A 733 -37.56 -16.37 7.06
N SER A 734 -38.07 -15.70 6.03
CA SER A 734 -39.46 -15.23 6.00
C SER A 734 -40.33 -15.94 4.95
N ASN A 735 -41.34 -16.67 5.46
CA ASN A 735 -42.46 -17.34 4.79
C ASN A 735 -42.15 -18.19 3.53
N ASN A 736 -41.63 -19.40 3.77
CA ASN A 736 -41.39 -20.47 2.78
C ASN A 736 -42.52 -20.76 1.77
N TYR A 737 -43.79 -20.44 2.06
CA TYR A 737 -44.93 -20.90 1.25
C TYR A 737 -45.19 -20.09 -0.03
N SER A 738 -44.97 -18.76 -0.01
CA SER A 738 -45.12 -17.93 -1.22
C SER A 738 -44.14 -18.34 -2.31
N ASN A 739 -42.93 -18.71 -1.89
CA ASN A 739 -41.84 -19.08 -2.78
C ASN A 739 -42.08 -20.43 -3.47
N VAL A 740 -42.80 -21.37 -2.81
CA VAL A 740 -43.19 -22.65 -3.41
C VAL A 740 -44.22 -22.47 -4.51
N ILE A 741 -45.19 -21.58 -4.30
CA ILE A 741 -46.23 -21.28 -5.29
C ILE A 741 -45.57 -20.67 -6.54
N GLN A 742 -44.74 -19.65 -6.36
CA GLN A 742 -44.01 -19.02 -7.48
C GLN A 742 -43.15 -20.03 -8.24
N PHE A 743 -42.36 -20.86 -7.54
CA PHE A 743 -41.56 -21.91 -8.19
C PHE A 743 -42.41 -22.85 -9.06
N ILE A 744 -43.57 -23.27 -8.55
CA ILE A 744 -44.48 -24.18 -9.25
C ILE A 744 -45.13 -23.51 -10.48
N ASP A 745 -45.51 -22.25 -10.37
CA ASP A 745 -46.08 -21.49 -11.49
C ASP A 745 -45.06 -21.34 -12.63
N TYR A 746 -43.79 -21.03 -12.31
CA TYR A 746 -42.72 -20.97 -13.30
C TYR A 746 -42.45 -22.33 -13.96
N LEU A 747 -42.44 -23.41 -13.17
CA LEU A 747 -42.24 -24.76 -13.70
C LEU A 747 -43.34 -25.19 -14.67
N ASN A 748 -44.56 -24.71 -14.46
CA ASN A 748 -45.71 -24.98 -15.32
C ASN A 748 -45.61 -24.19 -16.65
N ASN A 749 -45.25 -22.90 -16.59
CA ASN A 749 -44.98 -22.09 -17.79
C ASN A 749 -43.84 -22.68 -18.63
N ASP A 750 -42.73 -23.10 -18.01
CA ASP A 750 -41.62 -23.73 -18.73
C ASP A 750 -42.02 -25.05 -19.40
N PHE A 751 -42.97 -25.78 -18.81
CA PHE A 751 -43.51 -26.99 -19.40
C PHE A 751 -44.36 -26.69 -20.63
N GLU A 752 -45.17 -25.62 -20.59
CA GLU A 752 -45.95 -25.15 -21.74
C GLU A 752 -45.03 -24.80 -22.92
N ILE A 753 -44.02 -23.95 -22.69
CA ILE A 753 -43.01 -23.58 -23.70
C ILE A 753 -42.31 -24.82 -24.27
N PHE A 754 -41.99 -25.81 -23.43
CA PHE A 754 -41.40 -27.07 -23.91
C PHE A 754 -42.30 -27.86 -24.85
N LEU A 755 -43.62 -27.79 -24.67
CA LEU A 755 -44.58 -28.44 -25.55
C LEU A 755 -44.75 -27.68 -26.87
N GLU A 756 -44.70 -26.35 -26.82
CA GLU A 756 -44.67 -25.47 -28.00
C GLU A 756 -43.43 -25.74 -28.87
N ASP A 757 -42.24 -25.80 -28.24
CA ASP A 757 -40.96 -26.12 -28.90
C ASP A 757 -40.98 -27.48 -29.61
N LYS A 758 -41.84 -28.41 -29.17
CA LYS A 758 -42.04 -29.71 -29.82
C LYS A 758 -42.99 -29.67 -31.02
N GLY A 759 -43.57 -28.51 -31.34
CA GLY A 759 -44.52 -28.33 -32.45
C GLY A 759 -45.85 -29.03 -32.22
N LEU A 760 -46.29 -29.16 -30.97
CA LEU A 760 -47.60 -29.74 -30.64
C LEU A 760 -48.75 -28.76 -30.97
N GLN A 761 -49.95 -29.30 -31.23
CA GLN A 761 -51.14 -28.47 -31.41
C GLN A 761 -51.58 -27.85 -30.08
N GLU A 762 -52.01 -26.59 -30.10
CA GLU A 762 -52.47 -25.79 -28.94
C GLU A 762 -53.44 -26.55 -28.02
N LYS A 763 -54.50 -27.15 -28.58
CA LYS A 763 -55.45 -27.99 -27.80
C LYS A 763 -54.80 -29.15 -27.03
N THR A 764 -53.69 -29.68 -27.54
CA THR A 764 -52.92 -30.76 -26.88
C THR A 764 -52.01 -30.20 -25.79
N ILE A 765 -51.51 -28.97 -25.98
CA ILE A 765 -50.72 -28.23 -25.00
C ILE A 765 -51.61 -27.89 -23.80
N ASP A 766 -52.74 -27.21 -24.02
CA ASP A 766 -53.71 -26.82 -22.99
C ASP A 766 -54.07 -28.02 -22.11
N LYS A 767 -54.41 -29.16 -22.73
CA LYS A 767 -54.81 -30.35 -22.00
C LYS A 767 -53.67 -30.96 -21.19
N LYS A 768 -52.43 -30.87 -21.66
CA LYS A 768 -51.27 -31.37 -20.92
C LYS A 768 -50.94 -30.46 -19.73
N VAL A 769 -51.00 -29.14 -19.92
CA VAL A 769 -50.77 -28.13 -18.89
C VAL A 769 -51.82 -28.25 -17.79
N GLU A 770 -53.12 -28.26 -18.14
CA GLU A 770 -54.24 -28.42 -17.18
C GLU A 770 -54.08 -29.68 -16.30
N ASN A 771 -53.70 -30.82 -16.91
CA ASN A 771 -53.46 -32.06 -16.16
C ASN A 771 -52.29 -31.94 -15.17
N VAL A 772 -51.24 -31.21 -15.54
CA VAL A 772 -50.06 -30.99 -14.70
C VAL A 772 -50.38 -30.01 -13.57
N GLU A 773 -51.15 -28.96 -13.82
CA GLU A 773 -51.63 -28.02 -12.80
C GLU A 773 -52.39 -28.70 -11.66
N PHE A 774 -53.27 -29.67 -11.98
CA PHE A 774 -53.96 -30.45 -10.95
C PHE A 774 -52.99 -31.22 -10.05
N PHE A 775 -51.90 -31.74 -10.62
CA PHE A 775 -50.87 -32.45 -9.87
C PHE A 775 -50.02 -31.49 -9.03
N LEU A 776 -49.62 -30.36 -9.61
CA LEU A 776 -48.86 -29.32 -8.93
C LEU A 776 -49.64 -28.72 -7.75
N THR A 777 -50.95 -28.48 -7.92
CA THR A 777 -51.85 -28.06 -6.83
C THR A 777 -51.92 -29.09 -5.71
N TYR A 778 -51.94 -30.38 -6.05
CA TYR A 778 -51.88 -31.45 -5.05
C TYR A 778 -50.55 -31.47 -4.28
N LEU A 779 -49.42 -31.24 -4.98
CA LEU A 779 -48.11 -31.13 -4.35
C LEU A 779 -48.04 -29.95 -3.37
N ILE A 780 -48.56 -28.78 -3.74
CA ILE A 780 -48.66 -27.60 -2.86
C ILE A 780 -49.36 -27.98 -1.54
N ASN A 781 -50.49 -28.69 -1.62
CA ASN A 781 -51.23 -29.14 -0.42
C ASN A 781 -50.43 -30.14 0.43
N ILE A 782 -49.66 -31.04 -0.18
CA ILE A 782 -48.79 -31.96 0.56
C ILE A 782 -47.68 -31.20 1.30
N ILE A 783 -47.07 -30.23 0.61
CA ILE A 783 -45.98 -29.41 1.17
C ILE A 783 -46.51 -28.57 2.34
N LYS A 784 -47.70 -27.96 2.19
CA LYS A 784 -48.38 -27.18 3.24
C LYS A 784 -48.60 -27.98 4.53
N ASN A 785 -49.01 -29.24 4.41
CA ASN A 785 -49.45 -30.05 5.55
C ASN A 785 -48.31 -30.71 6.34
N LYS A 786 -47.07 -30.65 5.87
CA LYS A 786 -45.94 -31.37 6.49
C LYS A 786 -45.06 -30.53 7.41
N GLU A 787 -45.28 -29.22 7.54
CA GLU A 787 -44.38 -28.28 8.26
C GLU A 787 -42.89 -28.43 7.89
N ASP A 788 -42.58 -29.06 6.76
CA ASP A 788 -41.22 -29.23 6.25
C ASP A 788 -40.79 -27.92 5.57
N THR A 789 -39.56 -27.47 5.82
CA THR A 789 -38.90 -26.49 4.94
C THR A 789 -38.77 -27.12 3.56
N PHE A 790 -39.55 -26.64 2.57
CA PHE A 790 -39.42 -27.11 1.20
C PHE A 790 -38.02 -26.75 0.71
N ILE A 791 -37.15 -27.74 0.53
CA ILE A 791 -35.83 -27.56 -0.08
C ILE A 791 -35.92 -28.13 -1.50
N GLU A 792 -35.72 -27.28 -2.51
CA GLU A 792 -35.92 -27.60 -3.92
C GLU A 792 -35.07 -28.78 -4.41
N HIS A 793 -33.90 -29.00 -3.80
CA HIS A 793 -33.05 -30.17 -4.07
C HIS A 793 -33.64 -31.52 -3.61
N ASN A 794 -34.82 -31.52 -2.99
CA ASN A 794 -35.55 -32.72 -2.62
C ASN A 794 -36.89 -32.84 -3.36
N LEU A 795 -37.00 -32.37 -4.61
CA LEU A 795 -38.17 -32.61 -5.45
C LEU A 795 -38.51 -34.12 -5.54
N GLU A 796 -37.52 -35.01 -5.48
CA GLU A 796 -37.71 -36.46 -5.38
C GLU A 796 -38.49 -36.90 -4.11
N ARG A 797 -38.38 -36.16 -3.00
CA ARG A 797 -39.14 -36.43 -1.75
C ARG A 797 -40.64 -36.19 -1.94
N TYR A 798 -41.02 -35.31 -2.86
CA TYR A 798 -42.41 -34.94 -3.14
C TYR A 798 -42.94 -35.56 -4.43
N ILE A 799 -42.10 -35.78 -5.44
CA ILE A 799 -42.42 -36.48 -6.68
C ILE A 799 -41.74 -37.85 -6.69
N ASN A 800 -42.41 -38.81 -6.06
CA ASN A 800 -42.00 -40.22 -6.07
C ASN A 800 -43.17 -41.14 -6.41
N SER A 801 -42.86 -42.43 -6.56
CA SER A 801 -43.83 -43.46 -6.94
C SER A 801 -45.02 -43.55 -5.99
N ASP A 802 -44.82 -43.34 -4.68
CA ASP A 802 -45.90 -43.38 -3.68
C ASP A 802 -46.82 -42.16 -3.82
N VAL A 803 -46.25 -40.95 -3.95
CA VAL A 803 -47.05 -39.72 -4.11
C VAL A 803 -47.85 -39.74 -5.41
N ILE A 804 -47.24 -40.12 -6.53
CA ILE A 804 -47.97 -40.26 -7.80
C ILE A 804 -49.07 -41.31 -7.69
N SER A 805 -48.81 -42.43 -7.02
CA SER A 805 -49.82 -43.48 -6.80
C SER A 805 -50.97 -43.00 -5.92
N LYS A 806 -50.69 -42.19 -4.89
CA LYS A 806 -51.71 -41.56 -4.03
C LYS A 806 -52.50 -40.50 -4.79
N PHE A 807 -51.85 -39.70 -5.63
CA PHE A 807 -52.51 -38.72 -6.48
C PHE A 807 -53.51 -39.38 -7.44
N LEU A 808 -53.03 -40.34 -8.25
CA LEU A 808 -53.82 -41.03 -9.26
C LEU A 808 -54.84 -42.01 -8.65
N GLY A 809 -54.47 -42.71 -7.58
CA GLY A 809 -55.26 -43.77 -6.97
C GLY A 809 -56.19 -43.34 -5.84
N TYR A 810 -56.07 -42.12 -5.32
CA TYR A 810 -56.91 -41.64 -4.23
C TYR A 810 -57.39 -40.20 -4.44
N TYR A 811 -56.49 -39.23 -4.60
CA TYR A 811 -56.85 -37.82 -4.61
C TYR A 811 -57.77 -37.44 -5.78
N ILE A 812 -57.36 -37.78 -7.01
CA ILE A 812 -58.15 -37.49 -8.23
C ILE A 812 -59.52 -38.16 -8.17
N ILE A 813 -59.58 -39.40 -7.68
CA ILE A 813 -60.80 -40.21 -7.62
C ILE A 813 -61.75 -39.66 -6.56
N LYS A 814 -61.25 -39.41 -5.34
CA LYS A 814 -62.04 -38.88 -4.22
C LYS A 814 -62.62 -37.51 -4.54
N ASN A 815 -61.82 -36.63 -5.15
CA ASN A 815 -62.21 -35.26 -5.47
C ASN A 815 -62.93 -35.12 -6.82
N LYS A 816 -63.22 -36.24 -7.52
CA LYS A 816 -63.94 -36.27 -8.80
C LYS A 816 -63.29 -35.42 -9.91
N ILE A 817 -61.97 -35.27 -9.89
CA ILE A 817 -61.21 -34.52 -10.90
C ILE A 817 -61.26 -35.25 -12.26
N ILE A 818 -61.29 -36.58 -12.25
CA ILE A 818 -61.42 -37.43 -13.44
C ILE A 818 -62.59 -38.38 -13.28
N LEU A 819 -63.45 -38.45 -14.30
CA LEU A 819 -64.67 -39.29 -14.30
C LEU A 819 -64.63 -40.42 -15.33
N THR A 820 -63.74 -40.36 -16.32
CA THR A 820 -63.71 -41.30 -17.44
C THR A 820 -62.37 -42.06 -17.52
N GLN A 821 -62.41 -43.24 -18.14
CA GLN A 821 -61.21 -44.06 -18.36
C GLN A 821 -60.24 -43.40 -19.35
N THR A 822 -60.76 -42.67 -20.34
CA THR A 822 -59.99 -41.94 -21.34
C THR A 822 -59.21 -40.81 -20.69
N SER A 823 -59.86 -39.99 -19.86
CA SER A 823 -59.20 -38.90 -19.13
C SER A 823 -58.16 -39.41 -18.12
N MET A 824 -58.35 -40.59 -17.51
CA MET A 824 -57.33 -41.21 -16.65
C MET A 824 -56.06 -41.62 -17.45
N LYS A 825 -56.24 -42.18 -18.65
CA LYS A 825 -55.11 -42.49 -19.55
C LYS A 825 -54.40 -41.22 -20.03
N GLU A 826 -55.15 -40.17 -20.32
CA GLU A 826 -54.60 -38.86 -20.69
C GLU A 826 -53.79 -38.24 -19.56
N MET A 827 -54.31 -38.22 -18.33
CA MET A 827 -53.58 -37.76 -17.13
C MET A 827 -52.25 -38.50 -16.95
N CYS A 828 -52.25 -39.84 -17.04
CA CYS A 828 -51.01 -40.63 -16.97
C CYS A 828 -50.00 -40.24 -18.06
N ARG A 829 -50.46 -39.98 -19.29
CA ARG A 829 -49.60 -39.54 -20.41
C ARG A 829 -49.07 -38.11 -20.21
N SER A 830 -49.89 -37.19 -19.72
CA SER A 830 -49.52 -35.81 -19.41
C SER A 830 -48.44 -35.79 -18.34
N LEU A 831 -48.66 -36.48 -17.21
CA LEU A 831 -47.66 -36.64 -16.15
C LEU A 831 -46.39 -37.32 -16.66
N LYS A 832 -46.48 -38.33 -17.52
CA LYS A 832 -45.29 -38.96 -18.11
C LYS A 832 -44.48 -37.99 -18.96
N THR A 833 -45.16 -37.12 -19.70
CA THR A 833 -44.52 -36.06 -20.50
C THR A 833 -43.83 -35.06 -19.58
N PHE A 834 -44.49 -34.66 -18.49
CA PHE A 834 -43.96 -33.76 -17.48
C PHE A 834 -42.75 -34.35 -16.73
N ILE A 835 -42.81 -35.61 -16.27
CA ILE A 835 -41.67 -36.30 -15.64
C ILE A 835 -40.50 -36.43 -16.63
N SER A 836 -40.77 -36.68 -17.91
CA SER A 836 -39.73 -36.69 -18.95
C SER A 836 -39.13 -35.30 -19.17
N PHE A 837 -39.94 -34.24 -19.08
CA PHE A 837 -39.48 -32.87 -19.12
C PHE A 837 -38.56 -32.57 -17.92
N LEU A 838 -39.00 -32.84 -16.70
CA LEU A 838 -38.19 -32.65 -15.48
C LEU A 838 -36.87 -33.43 -15.51
N TYR A 839 -36.88 -34.66 -16.04
CA TYR A 839 -35.67 -35.47 -16.18
C TYR A 839 -34.71 -34.93 -17.24
N ASN A 840 -35.19 -34.64 -18.45
CA ASN A 840 -34.32 -34.27 -19.57
C ASN A 840 -33.89 -32.80 -19.54
N GLU A 841 -34.72 -31.91 -19.00
CA GLU A 841 -34.50 -30.46 -19.02
C GLU A 841 -33.86 -29.93 -17.73
N TYR A 842 -34.19 -30.51 -16.56
CA TYR A 842 -33.68 -30.05 -15.26
C TYR A 842 -32.83 -31.10 -14.52
N GLY A 843 -32.83 -32.36 -14.96
CA GLY A 843 -32.07 -33.41 -14.29
C GLY A 843 -32.56 -33.75 -12.88
N TYR A 844 -33.81 -33.45 -12.54
CA TYR A 844 -34.35 -33.62 -11.17
C TYR A 844 -34.38 -35.05 -10.65
N PHE A 845 -34.23 -36.05 -11.53
CA PHE A 845 -34.33 -37.46 -11.16
C PHE A 845 -33.07 -38.22 -11.60
N ASP A 846 -32.58 -39.09 -10.72
CA ASP A 846 -31.61 -40.09 -11.17
C ASP A 846 -32.27 -41.11 -12.13
N LYS A 847 -31.44 -41.91 -12.80
CA LYS A 847 -31.93 -42.89 -13.79
C LYS A 847 -32.85 -43.95 -13.18
N VAL A 848 -32.69 -44.29 -11.90
CA VAL A 848 -33.47 -45.31 -11.18
C VAL A 848 -34.83 -44.75 -10.80
N SER A 849 -34.86 -43.57 -10.16
CA SER A 849 -36.04 -42.78 -9.84
C SER A 849 -36.90 -42.53 -11.07
N PHE A 850 -36.29 -42.06 -12.16
CA PHE A 850 -36.97 -41.85 -13.43
C PHE A 850 -37.57 -43.14 -14.01
N SER A 851 -36.86 -44.26 -13.91
CA SER A 851 -37.37 -45.57 -14.35
C SER A 851 -38.59 -46.01 -13.54
N ASN A 852 -38.54 -45.85 -12.21
CA ASN A 852 -39.63 -46.22 -11.32
C ASN A 852 -40.89 -45.36 -11.54
N LEU A 853 -40.72 -44.04 -11.67
CA LEU A 853 -41.81 -43.12 -12.00
C LEU A 853 -42.48 -43.50 -13.34
N ASN A 854 -41.68 -43.81 -14.36
CA ASN A 854 -42.20 -44.27 -15.65
C ASN A 854 -42.96 -45.61 -15.56
N LYS A 855 -42.50 -46.55 -14.73
CA LYS A 855 -43.21 -47.83 -14.50
C LYS A 855 -44.61 -47.58 -13.92
N VAL A 856 -44.72 -46.71 -12.90
CA VAL A 856 -46.01 -46.33 -12.31
C VAL A 856 -46.91 -45.69 -13.35
N LEU A 857 -46.42 -44.71 -14.12
CA LEU A 857 -47.23 -44.00 -15.11
C LEU A 857 -47.63 -44.86 -16.33
N ASN A 858 -46.88 -45.93 -16.63
CA ASN A 858 -47.29 -46.93 -17.63
C ASN A 858 -48.40 -47.86 -17.11
N SER A 859 -48.61 -47.96 -15.79
CA SER A 859 -49.60 -48.85 -15.18
C SER A 859 -51.03 -48.26 -15.15
N SER A 860 -51.42 -47.49 -16.17
CA SER A 860 -52.73 -46.79 -16.23
C SER A 860 -53.95 -47.68 -15.99
N GLU A 861 -53.89 -48.96 -16.37
CA GLU A 861 -54.96 -49.95 -16.14
C GLU A 861 -55.23 -50.22 -14.65
N PHE A 862 -54.19 -50.18 -13.81
CA PHE A 862 -54.33 -50.33 -12.37
C PHE A 862 -55.19 -49.21 -11.78
N PHE A 863 -54.93 -47.97 -12.18
CA PHE A 863 -55.70 -46.80 -11.71
C PHE A 863 -57.13 -46.78 -12.29
N ILE A 864 -57.31 -47.22 -13.54
CA ILE A 864 -58.65 -47.39 -14.14
C ILE A 864 -59.49 -48.41 -13.38
N LYS A 865 -58.91 -49.54 -12.98
CA LYS A 865 -59.61 -50.55 -12.18
C LYS A 865 -60.07 -49.98 -10.84
N ARG A 866 -59.22 -49.19 -10.19
CA ARG A 866 -59.52 -48.53 -8.91
C ARG A 866 -60.62 -47.46 -9.05
N LEU A 867 -60.61 -46.68 -10.13
CA LEU A 867 -61.68 -45.74 -10.47
C LEU A 867 -63.03 -46.46 -10.63
N LYS A 868 -63.07 -47.59 -11.35
CA LYS A 868 -64.28 -48.41 -11.49
C LYS A 868 -64.81 -48.90 -10.15
N SER A 869 -63.95 -49.49 -9.31
CA SER A 869 -64.35 -49.99 -8.00
C SER A 869 -64.91 -48.87 -7.10
N TYR A 870 -64.33 -47.68 -7.16
CA TYR A 870 -64.85 -46.52 -6.42
C TYR A 870 -66.22 -46.07 -6.93
N GLN A 871 -66.41 -46.00 -8.25
CA GLN A 871 -67.70 -45.68 -8.86
C GLN A 871 -68.79 -46.72 -8.50
N GLU A 872 -68.41 -48.01 -8.44
CA GLU A 872 -69.29 -49.10 -8.02
C GLU A 872 -69.68 -49.01 -6.53
N CYS A 873 -68.73 -48.65 -5.64
CA CYS A 873 -69.03 -48.40 -4.22
C CYS A 873 -69.94 -47.18 -4.02
N PHE A 874 -69.68 -46.07 -4.72
CA PHE A 874 -70.50 -44.87 -4.64
C PHE A 874 -71.92 -45.10 -5.19
N ALA A 875 -72.06 -45.91 -6.24
CA ALA A 875 -73.38 -46.33 -6.75
C ALA A 875 -74.14 -47.17 -5.72
N LYS A 876 -73.45 -47.95 -4.87
CA LYS A 876 -74.06 -48.73 -3.78
C LYS A 876 -74.44 -47.85 -2.58
N GLU A 877 -73.62 -46.87 -2.19
CA GLU A 877 -73.95 -45.92 -1.12
C GLU A 877 -75.15 -45.03 -1.47
N LYS A 878 -75.24 -44.53 -2.72
CA LYS A 878 -76.42 -43.80 -3.20
C LYS A 878 -77.70 -44.64 -3.20
N ASN A 879 -77.58 -45.95 -3.44
CA ASN A 879 -78.72 -46.86 -3.38
C ASN A 879 -79.12 -47.24 -1.95
N GLN A 880 -78.26 -47.02 -0.95
CA GLN A 880 -78.56 -47.20 0.48
C GLN A 880 -79.09 -45.93 1.16
N GLU A 881 -78.79 -44.73 0.65
CA GLU A 881 -79.43 -43.47 1.11
C GLU A 881 -80.84 -43.25 0.52
N ILE A 882 -81.23 -44.01 -0.51
CA ILE A 882 -82.53 -43.93 -1.18
C ILE A 882 -83.49 -45.07 -0.74
N SER A 883 -83.00 -46.02 0.07
CA SER A 883 -83.80 -47.06 0.75
C SER A 883 -84.00 -46.72 2.21
#